data_AF-A0A8C2VUE2-F1
#
_entry.id   AF-A0A8C2VUE2-F1
#
_cell.length_a   1.000
_cell.length_b   1.000
_cell.length_c   1.000
_cell.angle_alpha   90.00
_cell.angle_beta   90.00
_cell.angle_gamma   90.00
#
_symmetry.space_group_name_H-M   'P 1'
#
loop_
_entity.id
_entity.type
_entity.pdbx_description
1 polymer ?
#
loop_
_entity_poly.entity_id
_entity_poly.type
_entity_poly.pdbx_seq_one_letter_code
_entity_poly.pdbx_strand_id
1 'polypeptide(L)'
;MFGRSRSWVGGGHGKSSRNIHSLDHLKYLYHVLTKNTTVTEQNRNLLVETIRSITEILIWGDQNDSSVFDFFLEKNMFVFFLNILRQKSGRYVCVQLLQTLNILFENISHETSLYYLLSNNYVNSIIVHKFDFSDEEIMAYYISFLKTLSLKLNNHTVHFFYNEHTNDFALYTEAIKFFNHPESMVRIAVRTITLNVYKVDNQAMLHYIRDKTAVPYFSNLVWFIGSHVIELDTCVQTDEEHRNRGKLSDLVAEHLDHLHYLNDILIINCEFLNDVLTDHLLNRLFLPLYVYSLENPNKGGERPKISLPVSLYLLSQVFLIIHHAPLVNSLAEVILNGDLTEMYTKTEQDVQRSSAKPSIRCFIKPTETLERSLEMNKHKGKRRVQKRPNYKNVGEEEDEEKGPAEDAQEDAEKAKGTEGGSKGMKTSGESEEIEMVIMERSKLSELAASTSVQEQNTTDEEKSAAATCSESLQWNRPFLDMVYHALDSPDDDYHALFVLCLLYAMSHNKGIDPEKLEQIQLPVPNVAEKTTYNHLLAERLIRIMNNAAQPDGKIRLAALELSCLLLKQQVLTSSGCIIKDVHLACLEGAREESVHLVRHFYKGEEIFLDMFEDEYRSMTMKPMNVEYLMMDASILLPPTGTPLTGIDFVKRLPCGDVEKTRRAIRVFFMLRSLSLQLQGEPETQLPLTREEDLIKTDDVLDLNNSDLIACTVITKDGGMVQRFLAVDIYQMSLVEPDVSRLGWGVVKFAGLLQDMQVTGVEDDSRALNITIHKPASSPHSKPFPILQATFVFSDHIRCIIAKQRLAKGRIQARRMKMQRIAALLDLPIQPTTEVLGFGLGTSTSTQHLPFRFYDQGRRGSSDPTVQRSVFASVDKVPGFQV
;
A
#
# COMPACT_ATOMS: atom_id res chain seq x y z
N MET A 1 -12.96 20.71 -24.10
CA MET A 1 -12.53 21.10 -25.46
C MET A 1 -13.57 22.05 -26.06
N PHE A 2 -13.38 23.37 -25.99
CA PHE A 2 -14.30 24.33 -26.65
C PHE A 2 -13.52 25.13 -27.70
N GLY A 3 -13.31 24.51 -28.86
CA GLY A 3 -12.76 25.19 -30.03
C GLY A 3 -13.78 26.14 -30.63
N ARG A 4 -13.46 27.44 -30.70
CA ARG A 4 -14.30 28.45 -31.36
C ARG A 4 -14.44 28.13 -32.86
N SER A 5 -15.57 27.56 -33.26
CA SER A 5 -15.95 27.51 -34.68
C SER A 5 -16.27 28.92 -35.19
N ARG A 6 -15.76 29.26 -36.39
CA ARG A 6 -15.90 30.60 -36.97
C ARG A 6 -17.30 30.80 -37.56
N SER A 7 -17.95 31.89 -37.21
CA SER A 7 -19.18 32.34 -37.89
C SER A 7 -18.89 32.73 -39.34
N TRP A 8 -19.60 32.14 -40.30
CA TRP A 8 -19.57 32.57 -41.70
C TRP A 8 -20.98 32.88 -42.20
N VAL A 9 -21.45 34.10 -41.93
CA VAL A 9 -22.59 34.72 -42.62
C VAL A 9 -22.19 36.15 -42.99
N GLY A 10 -21.96 36.38 -44.28
CA GLY A 10 -21.70 37.72 -44.79
C GLY A 10 -22.98 38.41 -45.24
N GLY A 11 -23.23 39.62 -44.72
CA GLY A 11 -24.02 40.66 -45.40
C GLY A 11 -25.56 40.59 -45.29
N GLY A 12 -26.14 41.60 -44.64
CA GLY A 12 -27.45 42.14 -45.07
C GLY A 12 -28.59 42.17 -44.04
N HIS A 13 -28.83 43.35 -43.49
CA HIS A 13 -30.14 43.85 -43.02
C HIS A 13 -30.89 43.08 -41.91
N GLY A 14 -30.70 43.53 -40.67
CA GLY A 14 -31.83 44.01 -39.85
C GLY A 14 -32.89 43.00 -39.43
N LYS A 15 -32.52 41.98 -38.65
CA LYS A 15 -33.43 41.35 -37.67
C LYS A 15 -32.71 41.25 -36.32
N SER A 16 -33.44 41.52 -35.25
CA SER A 16 -33.00 41.32 -33.87
C SER A 16 -32.39 39.93 -33.69
N SER A 17 -31.34 39.82 -32.89
CA SER A 17 -30.82 38.52 -32.43
C SER A 17 -31.99 37.68 -31.92
N ARG A 18 -32.39 36.64 -32.69
CA ARG A 18 -33.42 35.70 -32.23
C ARG A 18 -32.92 35.12 -30.93
N ASN A 19 -33.69 35.29 -29.86
CA ASN A 19 -33.27 34.89 -28.54
C ASN A 19 -33.16 33.36 -28.53
N ILE A 20 -31.92 32.84 -28.57
CA ILE A 20 -31.62 31.44 -28.87
C ILE A 20 -32.23 30.54 -27.79
N HIS A 21 -32.21 31.01 -26.54
CA HIS A 21 -32.90 30.40 -25.42
C HIS A 21 -34.25 31.11 -25.22
N SER A 22 -35.29 30.62 -25.89
CA SER A 22 -36.66 31.12 -25.74
C SER A 22 -37.71 30.06 -26.06
N LEU A 23 -38.85 30.13 -25.37
CA LEU A 23 -40.01 29.27 -25.61
C LEU A 23 -40.51 29.32 -27.06
N ASP A 24 -40.46 30.47 -27.73
CA ASP A 24 -40.85 30.58 -29.14
C ASP A 24 -39.85 29.93 -30.09
N HIS A 25 -38.56 29.86 -29.73
CA HIS A 25 -37.62 29.04 -30.48
C HIS A 25 -37.89 27.54 -30.25
N LEU A 26 -38.23 27.12 -29.03
CA LEU A 26 -38.61 25.72 -28.75
C LEU A 26 -39.86 25.29 -29.53
N LYS A 27 -40.89 26.15 -29.63
CA LYS A 27 -42.07 25.92 -30.49
C LYS A 27 -41.70 25.71 -31.96
N TYR A 28 -40.72 26.47 -32.48
CA TYR A 28 -40.21 26.28 -33.83
C TYR A 28 -39.47 24.94 -33.98
N LEU A 29 -38.59 24.57 -33.04
CA LEU A 29 -37.85 23.30 -33.08
C LEU A 29 -38.79 22.08 -32.97
N TYR A 30 -39.86 22.17 -32.18
CA TYR A 30 -40.95 21.18 -32.18
C TYR A 30 -41.58 21.00 -33.57
N HIS A 31 -41.82 22.10 -34.29
CA HIS A 31 -42.33 22.02 -35.67
C HIS A 31 -41.34 21.39 -36.65
N VAL A 32 -40.02 21.55 -36.43
CA VAL A 32 -38.98 20.86 -37.20
C VAL A 32 -38.99 19.35 -36.93
N LEU A 33 -39.09 18.92 -35.67
CA LEU A 33 -39.18 17.50 -35.30
C LEU A 33 -40.45 16.82 -35.84
N THR A 34 -41.62 17.45 -35.70
CA THR A 34 -42.90 16.91 -36.21
C THR A 34 -42.93 16.74 -37.73
N LYS A 35 -42.16 17.56 -38.48
CA LYS A 35 -41.99 17.44 -39.94
C LYS A 35 -40.95 16.40 -40.36
N ASN A 36 -40.05 16.00 -39.48
CA ASN A 36 -38.91 15.12 -39.77
C ASN A 36 -38.91 13.91 -38.83
N THR A 37 -40.03 13.20 -38.74
CA THR A 37 -40.16 12.03 -37.86
C THR A 37 -39.30 10.85 -38.27
N THR A 38 -38.99 10.73 -39.57
CA THR A 38 -38.08 9.70 -40.11
C THR A 38 -36.69 10.27 -40.41
N VAL A 39 -35.66 9.53 -39.99
CA VAL A 39 -34.26 9.90 -40.24
C VAL A 39 -33.85 9.46 -41.64
N THR A 40 -33.25 10.38 -42.38
CA THR A 40 -32.71 10.18 -43.72
C THR A 40 -31.32 10.83 -43.80
N GLU A 41 -30.52 10.46 -44.80
CA GLU A 41 -29.19 11.05 -44.99
C GLU A 41 -29.23 12.58 -45.21
N GLN A 42 -30.34 13.10 -45.71
CA GLN A 42 -30.55 14.52 -46.01
C GLN A 42 -30.94 15.33 -44.77
N ASN A 43 -31.72 14.76 -43.83
CA ASN A 43 -32.20 15.48 -42.65
C ASN A 43 -31.46 15.15 -41.33
N ARG A 44 -30.59 14.13 -41.29
CA ARG A 44 -29.85 13.71 -40.08
C ARG A 44 -29.11 14.85 -39.37
N ASN A 45 -28.44 15.73 -40.11
CA ASN A 45 -27.69 16.86 -39.54
C ASN A 45 -28.63 17.91 -38.94
N LEU A 46 -29.76 18.18 -39.61
CA LEU A 46 -30.80 19.07 -39.11
C LEU A 46 -31.44 18.52 -37.83
N LEU A 47 -31.71 17.21 -37.77
CA LEU A 47 -32.29 16.56 -36.60
C LEU A 47 -31.33 16.59 -35.40
N VAL A 48 -30.07 16.23 -35.60
CA VAL A 48 -29.03 16.33 -34.55
C VAL A 48 -28.91 17.75 -34.00
N GLU A 49 -28.82 18.75 -34.88
CA GLU A 49 -28.70 20.15 -34.47
C GLU A 49 -29.97 20.68 -33.78
N THR A 50 -31.15 20.21 -34.21
CA THR A 50 -32.44 20.51 -33.58
C THR A 50 -32.50 19.94 -32.16
N ILE A 51 -32.07 18.69 -31.97
CA ILE A 51 -32.01 18.03 -30.65
C ILE A 51 -31.00 18.72 -29.74
N ARG A 52 -29.80 19.04 -30.24
CA ARG A 52 -28.78 19.80 -29.51
C ARG A 52 -29.32 21.16 -29.04
N SER A 53 -29.98 21.90 -29.93
CA SER A 53 -30.60 23.19 -29.63
C SER A 53 -31.73 23.08 -28.60
N ILE A 54 -32.59 22.06 -28.69
CA ILE A 54 -33.63 21.78 -27.67
C ILE A 54 -32.98 21.55 -26.31
N THR A 55 -31.91 20.75 -26.24
CA THR A 55 -31.20 20.48 -24.98
C THR A 55 -30.56 21.72 -24.38
N GLU A 56 -29.94 22.59 -25.19
CA GLU A 56 -29.43 23.89 -24.70
C GLU A 56 -30.54 24.80 -24.16
N ILE A 57 -31.72 24.79 -24.80
CA ILE A 57 -32.90 25.52 -24.31
C ILE A 57 -33.43 24.89 -23.00
N LEU A 58 -33.43 23.56 -22.86
CA LEU A 58 -33.84 22.89 -21.62
C LEU A 58 -32.89 23.19 -20.46
N ILE A 59 -31.58 23.10 -20.66
CA ILE A 59 -30.59 23.40 -19.62
C ILE A 59 -30.69 24.86 -19.18
N TRP A 60 -30.89 25.79 -20.12
CA TRP A 60 -31.12 27.19 -19.79
C TRP A 60 -32.47 27.41 -19.09
N GLY A 61 -33.54 26.78 -19.59
CA GLY A 61 -34.90 26.89 -19.06
C GLY A 61 -35.02 26.35 -17.63
N ASP A 62 -34.30 25.28 -17.29
CA ASP A 62 -34.22 24.71 -15.94
C ASP A 62 -33.94 25.79 -14.88
N GLN A 63 -33.00 26.69 -15.19
CA GLN A 63 -32.50 27.71 -14.27
C GLN A 63 -33.16 29.08 -14.43
N ASN A 64 -33.87 29.34 -15.53
CA ASN A 64 -34.30 30.70 -15.93
C ASN A 64 -35.79 30.84 -16.31
N ASP A 65 -36.46 29.79 -16.81
CA ASP A 65 -37.82 29.87 -17.34
C ASP A 65 -38.52 28.49 -17.32
N SER A 66 -39.35 28.24 -16.32
CA SER A 66 -40.09 26.98 -16.17
C SER A 66 -41.06 26.70 -17.32
N SER A 67 -41.55 27.73 -18.02
CA SER A 67 -42.51 27.57 -19.12
C SER A 67 -41.94 26.79 -20.31
N VAL A 68 -40.60 26.74 -20.41
CA VAL A 68 -39.87 25.88 -21.33
C VAL A 68 -40.14 24.40 -21.06
N PHE A 69 -40.08 23.99 -19.78
CA PHE A 69 -40.37 22.61 -19.37
C PHE A 69 -41.86 22.27 -19.50
N ASP A 70 -42.75 23.18 -19.09
CA ASP A 70 -44.19 23.00 -19.23
C ASP A 70 -44.58 22.67 -20.68
N PHE A 71 -44.06 23.45 -21.64
CA PHE A 71 -44.31 23.21 -23.08
C PHE A 71 -43.65 21.91 -23.60
N PHE A 72 -42.41 21.62 -23.18
CA PHE A 72 -41.71 20.40 -23.57
C PHE A 72 -42.48 19.13 -23.16
N LEU A 73 -43.08 19.16 -21.96
CA LEU A 73 -43.91 18.08 -21.41
C LEU A 73 -45.29 18.04 -22.07
N GLU A 74 -45.98 19.17 -22.21
CA GLU A 74 -47.30 19.27 -22.87
C GLU A 74 -47.27 18.68 -24.29
N LYS A 75 -46.15 18.86 -25.02
CA LYS A 75 -45.96 18.32 -26.37
C LYS A 75 -45.22 16.98 -26.43
N ASN A 76 -44.96 16.34 -25.27
CA ASN A 76 -44.24 15.06 -25.13
C ASN A 76 -42.93 15.00 -25.94
N MET A 77 -42.18 16.11 -25.99
CA MET A 77 -41.07 16.27 -26.93
C MET A 77 -39.94 15.25 -26.76
N PHE A 78 -39.78 14.69 -25.56
CA PHE A 78 -38.80 13.63 -25.28
C PHE A 78 -39.05 12.36 -26.11
N VAL A 79 -40.29 12.07 -26.51
CA VAL A 79 -40.60 10.86 -27.31
C VAL A 79 -39.93 10.88 -28.69
N PHE A 80 -39.66 12.06 -29.25
CA PHE A 80 -38.96 12.20 -30.53
C PHE A 80 -37.52 11.71 -30.43
N PHE A 81 -36.84 11.93 -29.29
CA PHE A 81 -35.47 11.49 -29.05
C PHE A 81 -35.41 9.95 -29.08
N LEU A 82 -36.34 9.29 -28.37
CA LEU A 82 -36.48 7.84 -28.36
C LEU A 82 -36.88 7.27 -29.74
N ASN A 83 -37.78 7.94 -30.45
CA ASN A 83 -38.22 7.51 -31.78
C ASN A 83 -37.12 7.66 -32.85
N ILE A 84 -36.27 8.68 -32.76
CA ILE A 84 -35.09 8.85 -33.63
C ILE A 84 -34.06 7.77 -33.29
N LEU A 85 -33.80 7.51 -31.99
CA LEU A 85 -32.87 6.47 -31.55
C LEU A 85 -33.28 5.06 -31.97
N ARG A 86 -34.59 4.77 -31.98
CA ARG A 86 -35.13 3.46 -32.40
C ARG A 86 -35.05 3.19 -33.91
N GLN A 87 -34.74 4.21 -34.72
CA GLN A 87 -34.56 4.04 -36.16
C GLN A 87 -33.14 3.58 -36.48
N LYS A 88 -32.95 2.98 -37.65
CA LYS A 88 -31.61 2.68 -38.18
C LYS A 88 -30.93 3.96 -38.71
N SER A 89 -30.75 4.94 -37.82
CA SER A 89 -30.28 6.31 -38.12
C SER A 89 -28.77 6.43 -38.34
N GLY A 90 -28.02 5.34 -38.18
CA GLY A 90 -26.56 5.28 -38.30
C GLY A 90 -25.80 5.82 -37.08
N ARG A 91 -24.51 5.47 -36.99
CA ARG A 91 -23.58 5.82 -35.88
C ARG A 91 -23.70 7.27 -35.44
N TYR A 92 -23.55 8.20 -36.39
CA TYR A 92 -23.51 9.65 -36.12
C TYR A 92 -24.71 10.15 -35.30
N VAL A 93 -25.93 9.75 -35.68
CA VAL A 93 -27.15 10.22 -34.99
C VAL A 93 -27.27 9.58 -33.61
N CYS A 94 -26.89 8.30 -33.47
CA CYS A 94 -26.90 7.59 -32.19
C CYS A 94 -25.91 8.19 -31.19
N VAL A 95 -24.65 8.39 -31.61
CA VAL A 95 -23.59 9.04 -30.82
C VAL A 95 -24.02 10.42 -30.35
N GLN A 96 -24.52 11.26 -31.27
CA GLN A 96 -24.92 12.63 -30.94
C GLN A 96 -26.15 12.68 -30.02
N LEU A 97 -27.09 11.73 -30.16
CA LEU A 97 -28.21 11.58 -29.21
C LEU A 97 -27.74 11.21 -27.81
N LEU A 98 -26.89 10.19 -27.67
CA LEU A 98 -26.35 9.76 -26.37
C LEU A 98 -25.54 10.89 -25.71
N GLN A 99 -24.67 11.55 -26.47
CA GLN A 99 -23.91 12.70 -26.00
C GLN A 99 -24.82 13.84 -25.53
N THR A 100 -25.86 14.17 -26.31
CA THR A 100 -26.81 15.24 -25.98
C THR A 100 -27.63 14.91 -24.74
N LEU A 101 -28.08 13.66 -24.59
CA LEU A 101 -28.79 13.20 -23.39
C LEU A 101 -27.89 13.19 -22.15
N ASN A 102 -26.62 12.79 -22.31
CA ASN A 102 -25.65 12.83 -21.23
C ASN A 102 -25.44 14.26 -20.70
N ILE A 103 -25.21 15.21 -21.62
CA ILE A 103 -25.07 16.64 -21.29
C ILE A 103 -26.34 17.19 -20.62
N LEU A 104 -27.54 16.80 -21.08
CA LEU A 104 -28.79 17.19 -20.44
C LEU A 104 -28.83 16.73 -18.98
N PHE A 105 -28.70 15.43 -18.72
CA PHE A 105 -28.81 14.92 -17.34
C PHE A 105 -27.66 15.37 -16.44
N GLU A 106 -26.47 15.61 -16.96
CA GLU A 106 -25.36 16.18 -16.19
C GLU A 106 -25.74 17.58 -15.64
N ASN A 107 -26.28 18.44 -16.50
CA ASN A 107 -26.49 19.87 -16.22
C ASN A 107 -27.87 20.25 -15.64
N ILE A 108 -28.87 19.35 -15.63
CA ILE A 108 -30.13 19.61 -14.92
C ILE A 108 -29.89 19.66 -13.41
N SER A 109 -30.39 20.75 -12.81
CA SER A 109 -30.13 21.18 -11.44
C SER A 109 -31.37 21.16 -10.56
N HIS A 110 -32.56 21.49 -11.09
CA HIS A 110 -33.79 21.46 -10.30
C HIS A 110 -34.42 20.06 -10.24
N GLU A 111 -34.78 19.63 -9.04
CA GLU A 111 -35.37 18.30 -8.79
C GLU A 111 -36.67 18.09 -9.56
N THR A 112 -37.52 19.11 -9.66
CA THR A 112 -38.80 19.06 -10.38
C THR A 112 -38.59 18.74 -11.87
N SER A 113 -37.66 19.42 -12.53
CA SER A 113 -37.28 19.16 -13.92
C SER A 113 -36.71 17.75 -14.11
N LEU A 114 -35.84 17.31 -13.19
CA LEU A 114 -35.29 15.96 -13.19
C LEU A 114 -36.40 14.90 -13.07
N TYR A 115 -37.33 15.08 -12.13
CA TYR A 115 -38.43 14.15 -11.92
C TYR A 115 -39.32 14.07 -13.17
N TYR A 116 -39.62 15.19 -13.83
CA TYR A 116 -40.39 15.19 -15.07
C TYR A 116 -39.70 14.44 -16.22
N LEU A 117 -38.38 14.60 -16.39
CA LEU A 117 -37.61 13.87 -17.40
C LEU A 117 -37.58 12.36 -17.13
N LEU A 118 -37.59 11.94 -15.87
CA LEU A 118 -37.58 10.53 -15.46
C LEU A 118 -38.98 9.88 -15.49
N SER A 119 -40.04 10.63 -15.16
CA SER A 119 -41.39 10.10 -14.90
C SER A 119 -42.02 9.29 -16.04
N ASN A 120 -41.76 9.65 -17.30
CA ASN A 120 -42.39 9.02 -18.46
C ASN A 120 -41.73 7.70 -18.92
N ASN A 121 -40.79 7.14 -18.14
CA ASN A 121 -40.11 5.86 -18.40
C ASN A 121 -39.31 5.80 -19.74
N TYR A 122 -39.17 6.94 -20.43
CA TYR A 122 -38.38 7.05 -21.66
C TYR A 122 -36.90 6.80 -21.40
N VAL A 123 -36.37 7.23 -20.24
CA VAL A 123 -34.97 7.00 -19.86
C VAL A 123 -34.66 5.51 -19.73
N ASN A 124 -35.48 4.73 -19.02
CA ASN A 124 -35.32 3.27 -18.98
C ASN A 124 -35.47 2.63 -20.37
N SER A 125 -36.36 3.17 -21.22
CA SER A 125 -36.50 2.73 -22.62
C SER A 125 -35.27 3.01 -23.49
N ILE A 126 -34.45 4.00 -23.13
CA ILE A 126 -33.14 4.29 -23.75
C ILE A 126 -32.07 3.37 -23.14
N ILE A 127 -32.07 3.15 -21.82
CA ILE A 127 -31.11 2.25 -21.15
C ILE A 127 -31.18 0.83 -21.73
N VAL A 128 -32.38 0.26 -21.89
CA VAL A 128 -32.56 -1.11 -22.41
C VAL A 128 -32.52 -1.21 -23.95
N HIS A 129 -32.21 -0.10 -24.65
CA HIS A 129 -32.11 -0.10 -26.10
C HIS A 129 -30.93 -0.97 -26.56
N LYS A 130 -31.08 -1.65 -27.70
CA LYS A 130 -30.07 -2.55 -28.26
C LYS A 130 -29.12 -1.78 -29.17
N PHE A 131 -28.17 -1.10 -28.55
CA PHE A 131 -27.05 -0.44 -29.22
C PHE A 131 -26.12 -1.46 -29.89
N ASP A 132 -25.41 -1.02 -30.92
CA ASP A 132 -24.31 -1.77 -31.52
C ASP A 132 -23.01 -1.46 -30.74
N PHE A 133 -22.70 -2.34 -29.79
CA PHE A 133 -21.50 -2.23 -28.95
C PHE A 133 -20.22 -2.74 -29.62
N SER A 134 -20.25 -3.11 -30.91
CA SER A 134 -19.01 -3.25 -31.69
C SER A 134 -18.36 -1.88 -32.01
N ASP A 135 -19.10 -0.79 -31.79
CA ASP A 135 -18.62 0.59 -31.91
C ASP A 135 -18.21 1.15 -30.53
N GLU A 136 -16.90 1.23 -30.29
CA GLU A 136 -16.30 1.77 -29.06
C GLU A 136 -16.80 3.18 -28.71
N GLU A 137 -17.12 4.02 -29.71
CA GLU A 137 -17.64 5.36 -29.46
C GLU A 137 -19.06 5.31 -28.88
N ILE A 138 -19.92 4.44 -29.42
CA ILE A 138 -21.27 4.23 -28.90
C ILE A 138 -21.21 3.65 -27.48
N MET A 139 -20.32 2.68 -27.23
CA MET A 139 -20.07 2.14 -25.90
C MET A 139 -19.67 3.24 -24.90
N ALA A 140 -18.68 4.06 -25.23
CA ALA A 140 -18.17 5.11 -24.36
C ALA A 140 -19.27 6.13 -23.97
N TYR A 141 -20.05 6.61 -24.94
CA TYR A 141 -21.16 7.52 -24.65
C TYR A 141 -22.32 6.85 -23.88
N TYR A 142 -22.62 5.58 -24.15
CA TYR A 142 -23.64 4.83 -23.42
C TYR A 142 -23.25 4.62 -21.95
N ILE A 143 -22.03 4.16 -21.68
CA ILE A 143 -21.51 3.96 -20.32
C ILE A 143 -21.39 5.29 -19.56
N SER A 144 -20.98 6.36 -20.24
CA SER A 144 -20.98 7.71 -19.68
C SER A 144 -22.40 8.16 -19.28
N PHE A 145 -23.40 7.93 -20.15
CA PHE A 145 -24.81 8.20 -19.85
C PHE A 145 -25.32 7.41 -18.65
N LEU A 146 -25.04 6.11 -18.55
CA LEU A 146 -25.40 5.32 -17.35
C LEU A 146 -24.73 5.85 -16.08
N LYS A 147 -23.45 6.25 -16.16
CA LYS A 147 -22.72 6.84 -15.04
C LYS A 147 -23.38 8.14 -14.58
N THR A 148 -23.71 9.05 -15.50
CA THR A 148 -24.39 10.32 -15.20
C THR A 148 -25.76 10.12 -14.56
N LEU A 149 -26.54 9.14 -15.03
CA LEU A 149 -27.81 8.78 -14.38
C LEU A 149 -27.58 8.22 -12.96
N SER A 150 -26.54 7.40 -12.75
CA SER A 150 -26.23 6.87 -11.42
C SER A 150 -25.87 7.95 -10.40
N LEU A 151 -25.29 9.08 -10.84
CA LEU A 151 -24.98 10.24 -10.00
C LEU A 151 -26.21 11.06 -9.59
N LYS A 152 -27.38 10.82 -10.21
CA LYS A 152 -28.67 11.41 -9.84
C LYS A 152 -29.54 10.45 -9.02
N LEU A 153 -29.03 9.27 -8.63
CA LEU A 153 -29.73 8.34 -7.76
C LEU A 153 -29.74 8.81 -6.30
N ASN A 154 -30.91 8.80 -5.69
CA ASN A 154 -31.15 8.98 -4.26
C ASN A 154 -32.44 8.25 -3.87
N ASN A 155 -32.81 8.28 -2.59
CA ASN A 155 -33.98 7.56 -2.06
C ASN A 155 -35.32 7.96 -2.70
N HIS A 156 -35.40 9.12 -3.38
CA HIS A 156 -36.59 9.56 -4.12
C HIS A 156 -36.51 9.15 -5.60
N THR A 157 -35.38 9.40 -6.28
CA THR A 157 -35.24 9.15 -7.72
C THR A 157 -35.10 7.66 -8.07
N VAL A 158 -34.69 6.82 -7.13
CA VAL A 158 -34.56 5.35 -7.32
C VAL A 158 -35.86 4.72 -7.84
N HIS A 159 -37.02 5.22 -7.41
CA HIS A 159 -38.34 4.73 -7.84
C HIS A 159 -38.63 4.94 -9.34
N PHE A 160 -37.90 5.82 -10.03
CA PHE A 160 -37.98 5.95 -11.48
C PHE A 160 -37.18 4.88 -12.24
N PHE A 161 -36.20 4.24 -11.59
CA PHE A 161 -35.30 3.25 -12.22
C PHE A 161 -35.57 1.82 -11.76
N TYR A 162 -36.00 1.63 -10.50
CA TYR A 162 -36.40 0.34 -9.94
C TYR A 162 -37.92 0.26 -9.78
N ASN A 163 -38.53 -0.73 -10.43
CA ASN A 163 -39.93 -1.06 -10.28
C ASN A 163 -40.09 -2.32 -9.42
N GLU A 164 -40.60 -2.15 -8.21
CA GLU A 164 -40.82 -3.21 -7.21
C GLU A 164 -41.81 -4.28 -7.70
N HIS A 165 -42.89 -3.88 -8.38
CA HIS A 165 -43.91 -4.81 -8.86
C HIS A 165 -43.41 -5.73 -9.98
N THR A 166 -42.56 -5.21 -10.88
CA THR A 166 -41.99 -6.00 -11.98
C THR A 166 -40.63 -6.62 -11.64
N ASN A 167 -40.01 -6.22 -10.52
CA ASN A 167 -38.62 -6.55 -10.18
C ASN A 167 -37.67 -6.27 -11.36
N ASP A 168 -37.74 -5.05 -11.89
CA ASP A 168 -36.88 -4.58 -12.98
C ASP A 168 -36.12 -3.33 -12.54
N PHE A 169 -34.80 -3.34 -12.76
CA PHE A 169 -33.91 -2.22 -12.47
C PHE A 169 -33.01 -2.01 -13.68
N ALA A 170 -33.48 -1.26 -14.68
CA ALA A 170 -32.81 -1.14 -15.98
C ALA A 170 -31.37 -0.61 -15.83
N LEU A 171 -31.20 0.51 -15.12
CA LEU A 171 -29.91 1.20 -14.94
C LEU A 171 -28.83 0.27 -14.36
N TYR A 172 -29.14 -0.44 -13.28
CA TYR A 172 -28.19 -1.35 -12.64
C TYR A 172 -27.99 -2.64 -13.45
N THR A 173 -29.07 -3.29 -13.92
CA THR A 173 -28.96 -4.60 -14.60
C THR A 173 -28.33 -4.55 -15.98
N GLU A 174 -28.41 -3.43 -16.70
CA GLU A 174 -27.67 -3.24 -17.95
C GLU A 174 -26.21 -2.82 -17.67
N ALA A 175 -25.94 -1.98 -16.66
CA ALA A 175 -24.58 -1.57 -16.32
C ALA A 175 -23.65 -2.73 -15.91
N ILE A 176 -24.12 -3.63 -15.02
CA ILE A 176 -23.27 -4.70 -14.50
C ILE A 176 -22.82 -5.73 -15.54
N LYS A 177 -23.40 -5.76 -16.74
CA LYS A 177 -22.95 -6.63 -17.84
C LYS A 177 -21.51 -6.31 -18.28
N PHE A 178 -21.14 -5.03 -18.20
CA PHE A 178 -19.84 -4.52 -18.63
C PHE A 178 -18.75 -4.56 -17.54
N PHE A 179 -18.98 -5.28 -16.44
CA PHE A 179 -18.02 -5.38 -15.32
C PHE A 179 -16.64 -5.94 -15.73
N ASN A 180 -16.63 -6.82 -16.74
CA ASN A 180 -15.44 -7.42 -17.34
C ASN A 180 -15.31 -6.97 -18.82
N HIS A 181 -15.39 -5.66 -19.05
CA HIS A 181 -15.04 -5.05 -20.34
C HIS A 181 -13.52 -4.92 -20.47
N PRO A 182 -12.89 -5.09 -21.66
CA PRO A 182 -11.44 -4.98 -21.83
C PRO A 182 -10.87 -3.58 -21.51
N GLU A 183 -11.62 -2.51 -21.76
CA GLU A 183 -11.22 -1.15 -21.36
C GLU A 183 -11.39 -0.89 -19.86
N SER A 184 -10.32 -0.47 -19.18
CA SER A 184 -10.37 -0.14 -17.74
C SER A 184 -11.33 1.01 -17.44
N MET A 185 -11.42 2.03 -18.30
CA MET A 185 -12.36 3.16 -18.12
C MET A 185 -13.82 2.72 -18.04
N VAL A 186 -14.21 1.69 -18.81
CA VAL A 186 -15.55 1.10 -18.73
C VAL A 186 -15.72 0.33 -17.41
N ARG A 187 -14.73 -0.49 -17.00
CA ARG A 187 -14.74 -1.17 -15.69
C ARG A 187 -14.90 -0.16 -14.54
N ILE A 188 -14.14 0.93 -14.54
CA ILE A 188 -14.21 2.02 -13.54
C ILE A 188 -15.59 2.70 -13.52
N ALA A 189 -16.18 2.96 -14.69
CA ALA A 189 -17.52 3.53 -14.77
C ALA A 189 -18.59 2.58 -14.21
N VAL A 190 -18.52 1.28 -14.52
CA VAL A 190 -19.42 0.26 -13.95
C VAL A 190 -19.27 0.16 -12.43
N ARG A 191 -18.03 0.15 -11.91
CA ARG A 191 -17.75 0.21 -10.47
C ARG A 191 -18.33 1.47 -9.82
N THR A 192 -18.27 2.62 -10.49
CA THR A 192 -18.89 3.86 -10.00
C THR A 192 -20.42 3.70 -9.91
N ILE A 193 -21.04 3.11 -10.95
CA ILE A 193 -22.50 2.90 -11.00
C ILE A 193 -22.94 1.93 -9.89
N THR A 194 -22.25 0.81 -9.68
CA THR A 194 -22.60 -0.15 -8.62
C THR A 194 -22.45 0.46 -7.23
N LEU A 195 -21.36 1.17 -6.94
CA LEU A 195 -21.17 1.86 -5.66
C LEU A 195 -22.24 2.93 -5.41
N ASN A 196 -22.63 3.70 -6.44
CA ASN A 196 -23.73 4.68 -6.32
C ASN A 196 -25.07 3.99 -6.04
N VAL A 197 -25.35 2.87 -6.70
CA VAL A 197 -26.58 2.08 -6.47
C VAL A 197 -26.60 1.49 -5.06
N TYR A 198 -25.50 0.90 -4.58
CA TYR A 198 -25.44 0.27 -3.24
C TYR A 198 -25.52 1.29 -2.09
N LYS A 199 -25.20 2.57 -2.33
CA LYS A 199 -25.34 3.67 -1.36
C LYS A 199 -26.78 4.18 -1.18
N VAL A 200 -27.73 3.77 -2.03
CA VAL A 200 -29.14 4.18 -1.90
C VAL A 200 -29.85 3.29 -0.89
N ASP A 201 -30.32 3.88 0.20
CA ASP A 201 -31.10 3.18 1.22
C ASP A 201 -32.56 2.98 0.76
N ASN A 202 -32.75 1.97 -0.08
CA ASN A 202 -34.06 1.49 -0.51
C ASN A 202 -34.13 -0.02 -0.34
N GLN A 203 -34.76 -0.48 0.74
CA GLN A 203 -34.76 -1.88 1.15
C GLN A 203 -35.35 -2.85 0.10
N ALA A 204 -36.36 -2.42 -0.67
CA ALA A 204 -36.95 -3.25 -1.74
C ALA A 204 -35.95 -3.46 -2.90
N MET A 205 -35.31 -2.38 -3.38
CA MET A 205 -34.25 -2.42 -4.38
C MET A 205 -33.06 -3.27 -3.90
N LEU A 206 -32.66 -3.08 -2.65
CA LEU A 206 -31.55 -3.78 -2.00
C LEU A 206 -31.81 -5.29 -1.88
N HIS A 207 -33.00 -5.71 -1.46
CA HIS A 207 -33.42 -7.12 -1.50
C HIS A 207 -33.49 -7.69 -2.92
N TYR A 208 -33.97 -6.92 -3.90
CA TYR A 208 -33.92 -7.33 -5.31
C TYR A 208 -32.48 -7.58 -5.78
N ILE A 209 -31.55 -6.69 -5.45
CA ILE A 209 -30.13 -6.84 -5.79
C ILE A 209 -29.60 -8.14 -5.19
N ARG A 210 -29.78 -8.37 -3.88
CA ARG A 210 -29.39 -9.60 -3.17
C ARG A 210 -29.92 -10.86 -3.88
N ASP A 211 -31.23 -10.93 -4.05
CA ASP A 211 -31.94 -12.16 -4.42
C ASP A 211 -31.87 -12.48 -5.91
N LYS A 212 -31.57 -11.50 -6.78
CA LYS A 212 -31.58 -11.67 -8.24
C LYS A 212 -30.24 -11.44 -8.93
N THR A 213 -29.31 -10.71 -8.31
CA THR A 213 -28.12 -10.20 -9.03
C THR A 213 -26.79 -10.35 -8.28
N ALA A 214 -26.76 -10.20 -6.95
CA ALA A 214 -25.51 -10.16 -6.18
C ALA A 214 -24.73 -11.47 -6.30
N VAL A 215 -25.40 -12.62 -6.13
CA VAL A 215 -24.79 -13.96 -6.26
C VAL A 215 -24.15 -14.18 -7.65
N PRO A 216 -24.87 -14.07 -8.79
CA PRO A 216 -24.23 -14.25 -10.10
C PRO A 216 -23.19 -13.17 -10.41
N TYR A 217 -23.40 -11.92 -9.96
CA TYR A 217 -22.44 -10.83 -10.15
C TYR A 217 -21.13 -11.09 -9.41
N PHE A 218 -21.16 -11.29 -8.10
CA PHE A 218 -19.97 -11.55 -7.29
C PHE A 218 -19.29 -12.87 -7.65
N SER A 219 -20.03 -13.92 -8.02
CA SER A 219 -19.41 -15.15 -8.53
C SER A 219 -18.66 -14.95 -9.86
N ASN A 220 -19.12 -14.07 -10.75
CA ASN A 220 -18.41 -13.77 -11.99
C ASN A 220 -17.24 -12.80 -11.74
N LEU A 221 -17.40 -11.82 -10.86
CA LEU A 221 -16.36 -10.89 -10.43
C LEU A 221 -15.18 -11.62 -9.77
N VAL A 222 -15.46 -12.50 -8.80
CA VAL A 222 -14.44 -13.31 -8.11
C VAL A 222 -13.70 -14.23 -9.08
N TRP A 223 -14.42 -14.87 -10.01
CA TRP A 223 -13.77 -15.70 -11.03
C TRP A 223 -12.84 -14.88 -11.94
N PHE A 224 -13.26 -13.69 -12.34
CA PHE A 224 -12.44 -12.77 -13.13
C PHE A 224 -11.16 -12.36 -12.37
N ILE A 225 -11.28 -11.93 -11.11
CA ILE A 225 -10.14 -11.56 -10.25
C ILE A 225 -9.16 -12.73 -10.08
N GLY A 226 -9.66 -13.94 -9.83
CA GLY A 226 -8.80 -15.13 -9.71
C GLY A 226 -8.15 -15.54 -11.03
N SER A 227 -8.82 -15.34 -12.17
CA SER A 227 -8.23 -15.57 -13.50
C SER A 227 -7.08 -14.60 -13.77
N HIS A 228 -7.26 -13.32 -13.40
CA HIS A 228 -6.23 -12.28 -13.48
C HIS A 228 -5.03 -12.58 -12.58
N VAL A 229 -5.27 -13.10 -11.38
CA VAL A 229 -4.22 -13.57 -10.46
C VAL A 229 -3.41 -14.74 -11.03
N ILE A 230 -4.05 -15.67 -11.76
CA ILE A 230 -3.33 -16.77 -12.42
C ILE A 230 -2.45 -16.25 -13.58
N GLU A 231 -2.89 -15.20 -14.30
CA GLU A 231 -2.03 -14.54 -15.30
C GLU A 231 -0.86 -13.79 -14.64
N LEU A 232 -1.08 -13.11 -13.51
CA LEU A 232 -0.03 -12.48 -12.72
C LEU A 232 1.01 -13.51 -12.26
N ASP A 233 0.57 -14.64 -11.70
CA ASP A 233 1.46 -15.72 -11.28
C ASP A 233 2.25 -16.32 -12.45
N THR A 234 1.59 -16.55 -13.59
CA THR A 234 2.26 -16.99 -14.83
C THR A 234 3.31 -15.97 -15.29
N CYS A 235 3.05 -14.67 -15.15
CA CYS A 235 4.00 -13.61 -15.47
C CYS A 235 5.22 -13.61 -14.52
N VAL A 236 5.02 -13.87 -13.23
CA VAL A 236 6.10 -13.99 -12.25
C VAL A 236 6.98 -15.21 -12.53
N GLN A 237 6.36 -16.38 -12.75
CA GLN A 237 7.07 -17.64 -13.00
C GLN A 237 7.87 -17.65 -14.33
N THR A 238 7.55 -16.77 -15.28
CA THR A 238 8.21 -16.72 -16.59
C THR A 238 9.19 -15.54 -16.78
N ASP A 239 9.31 -14.63 -15.81
CA ASP A 239 10.09 -13.38 -15.94
C ASP A 239 11.30 -13.28 -15.00
N GLU A 240 12.05 -14.38 -14.81
CA GLU A 240 13.29 -14.38 -14.00
C GLU A 240 14.28 -13.28 -14.44
N GLU A 241 14.38 -13.01 -15.74
CA GLU A 241 15.24 -11.98 -16.32
C GLU A 241 14.68 -10.54 -16.25
N HIS A 242 13.53 -10.31 -15.62
CA HIS A 242 12.94 -8.97 -15.43
C HIS A 242 12.61 -8.22 -16.74
N ARG A 243 12.35 -8.95 -17.82
CA ARG A 243 12.05 -8.44 -19.17
C ARG A 243 10.62 -7.91 -19.29
N ASN A 244 9.66 -8.52 -18.58
CA ASN A 244 8.22 -8.23 -18.65
C ASN A 244 7.71 -7.32 -17.51
N ARG A 245 8.60 -6.65 -16.77
CA ARG A 245 8.26 -5.77 -15.62
C ARG A 245 7.14 -4.75 -15.89
N GLY A 246 7.02 -4.21 -17.11
CA GLY A 246 5.90 -3.35 -17.48
C GLY A 246 4.56 -4.06 -17.35
N LYS A 247 4.42 -5.22 -18.01
CA LYS A 247 3.22 -6.06 -17.91
C LYS A 247 2.94 -6.48 -16.47
N LEU A 248 3.95 -6.89 -15.71
CA LEU A 248 3.75 -7.27 -14.31
C LEU A 248 3.26 -6.08 -13.46
N SER A 249 3.77 -4.87 -13.70
CA SER A 249 3.29 -3.64 -13.05
C SER A 249 1.82 -3.35 -13.38
N ASP A 250 1.42 -3.52 -14.64
CA ASP A 250 0.02 -3.33 -15.06
C ASP A 250 -0.92 -4.37 -14.41
N LEU A 251 -0.50 -5.64 -14.37
CA LEU A 251 -1.26 -6.71 -13.72
C LEU A 251 -1.42 -6.49 -12.20
N VAL A 252 -0.36 -6.04 -11.52
CA VAL A 252 -0.40 -5.68 -10.10
C VAL A 252 -1.30 -4.47 -9.86
N ALA A 253 -1.20 -3.42 -10.68
CA ALA A 253 -2.05 -2.23 -10.57
C ALA A 253 -3.53 -2.58 -10.74
N GLU A 254 -3.89 -3.41 -11.74
CA GLU A 254 -5.27 -3.87 -11.91
C GLU A 254 -5.75 -4.76 -10.74
N HIS A 255 -4.89 -5.59 -10.16
CA HIS A 255 -5.25 -6.37 -8.98
C HIS A 255 -5.54 -5.48 -7.76
N LEU A 256 -4.73 -4.43 -7.52
CA LEU A 256 -4.98 -3.45 -6.47
C LEU A 256 -6.30 -2.70 -6.69
N ASP A 257 -6.57 -2.28 -7.92
CA ASP A 257 -7.85 -1.69 -8.35
C ASP A 257 -9.06 -2.60 -8.07
N HIS A 258 -8.90 -3.92 -8.15
CA HIS A 258 -9.92 -4.89 -7.75
C HIS A 258 -10.11 -4.95 -6.24
N LEU A 259 -9.02 -5.03 -5.45
CA LEU A 259 -9.11 -5.07 -3.99
C LEU A 259 -9.69 -3.78 -3.40
N HIS A 260 -9.32 -2.61 -3.93
CA HIS A 260 -9.91 -1.33 -3.53
C HIS A 260 -11.41 -1.27 -3.85
N TYR A 261 -11.85 -1.73 -5.03
CA TYR A 261 -13.29 -1.81 -5.35
C TYR A 261 -14.07 -2.75 -4.43
N LEU A 262 -13.49 -3.92 -4.09
CA LEU A 262 -14.09 -4.84 -3.12
C LEU A 262 -14.20 -4.19 -1.73
N ASN A 263 -13.15 -3.50 -1.29
CA ASN A 263 -13.15 -2.77 -0.03
C ASN A 263 -14.17 -1.62 0.00
N ASP A 264 -14.33 -0.88 -1.11
CA ASP A 264 -15.35 0.18 -1.24
C ASP A 264 -16.77 -0.37 -1.09
N ILE A 265 -17.06 -1.56 -1.62
CA ILE A 265 -18.36 -2.23 -1.40
C ILE A 265 -18.54 -2.54 0.09
N LEU A 266 -17.52 -3.12 0.73
CA LEU A 266 -17.58 -3.50 2.14
C LEU A 266 -17.76 -2.28 3.06
N ILE A 267 -17.12 -1.15 2.74
CA ILE A 267 -17.21 0.13 3.46
C ILE A 267 -18.59 0.79 3.35
N ILE A 268 -19.38 0.52 2.30
CA ILE A 268 -20.79 0.96 2.24
C ILE A 268 -21.61 0.35 3.40
N ASN A 269 -21.12 -0.72 4.02
CA ASN A 269 -21.69 -1.35 5.21
C ASN A 269 -23.14 -1.83 5.03
N CYS A 270 -23.42 -2.36 3.85
CA CYS A 270 -24.70 -2.98 3.52
C CYS A 270 -24.65 -4.46 3.92
N GLU A 271 -25.06 -4.80 5.14
CA GLU A 271 -24.86 -6.12 5.80
C GLU A 271 -25.07 -7.31 4.85
N PHE A 272 -26.24 -7.43 4.23
CA PHE A 272 -26.56 -8.58 3.38
C PHE A 272 -25.76 -8.62 2.05
N LEU A 273 -25.21 -7.49 1.56
CA LEU A 273 -24.27 -7.50 0.43
C LEU A 273 -22.89 -7.96 0.91
N ASN A 274 -22.47 -7.48 2.08
CA ASN A 274 -21.22 -7.86 2.71
C ASN A 274 -21.19 -9.36 3.03
N ASP A 275 -22.30 -9.95 3.49
CA ASP A 275 -22.44 -11.40 3.70
C ASP A 275 -22.21 -12.19 2.40
N VAL A 276 -22.94 -11.84 1.33
CA VAL A 276 -22.84 -12.55 0.04
C VAL A 276 -21.46 -12.35 -0.58
N LEU A 277 -20.88 -11.16 -0.49
CA LEU A 277 -19.54 -10.88 -0.98
C LEU A 277 -18.47 -11.63 -0.17
N THR A 278 -18.60 -11.69 1.15
CA THR A 278 -17.69 -12.39 2.06
C THR A 278 -17.70 -13.90 1.82
N ASP A 279 -18.87 -14.53 1.63
CA ASP A 279 -18.95 -15.95 1.22
C ASP A 279 -18.23 -16.21 -0.11
N HIS A 280 -18.44 -15.35 -1.12
CA HIS A 280 -17.78 -15.52 -2.42
C HIS A 280 -16.27 -15.28 -2.34
N LEU A 281 -15.80 -14.27 -1.61
CA LEU A 281 -14.37 -14.00 -1.42
C LEU A 281 -13.69 -15.13 -0.65
N LEU A 282 -14.22 -15.54 0.50
CA LEU A 282 -13.63 -16.63 1.29
C LEU A 282 -13.70 -17.97 0.55
N ASN A 283 -14.90 -18.44 0.23
CA ASN A 283 -15.11 -19.82 -0.21
C ASN A 283 -14.79 -20.04 -1.71
N ARG A 284 -14.68 -18.98 -2.52
CA ARG A 284 -14.35 -19.08 -3.95
C ARG A 284 -13.04 -18.42 -4.36
N LEU A 285 -12.41 -17.53 -3.58
CA LEU A 285 -11.14 -16.88 -3.94
C LEU A 285 -10.02 -17.13 -2.91
N PHE A 286 -10.11 -16.47 -1.75
CA PHE A 286 -9.00 -16.34 -0.81
C PHE A 286 -8.60 -17.69 -0.22
N LEU A 287 -9.56 -18.50 0.26
CA LEU A 287 -9.23 -19.85 0.74
C LEU A 287 -8.78 -20.77 -0.41
N PRO A 288 -9.57 -20.99 -1.48
CA PRO A 288 -9.25 -22.02 -2.46
C PRO A 288 -8.06 -21.71 -3.37
N LEU A 289 -7.74 -20.44 -3.61
CA LEU A 289 -6.63 -20.04 -4.51
C LEU A 289 -5.44 -19.45 -3.76
N TYR A 290 -5.63 -18.63 -2.73
CA TYR A 290 -4.50 -18.00 -2.02
C TYR A 290 -4.01 -18.93 -0.90
N VAL A 291 -4.82 -19.17 0.13
CA VAL A 291 -4.41 -19.96 1.32
C VAL A 291 -4.02 -21.39 0.95
N TYR A 292 -4.78 -22.08 0.09
CA TYR A 292 -4.43 -23.47 -0.29
C TYR A 292 -3.20 -23.57 -1.23
N SER A 293 -2.71 -22.44 -1.76
CA SER A 293 -1.42 -22.36 -2.46
C SER A 293 -0.23 -22.15 -1.51
N LEU A 294 -0.47 -21.92 -0.22
CA LEU A 294 0.58 -22.00 0.81
C LEU A 294 0.98 -23.45 1.12
N GLU A 295 0.20 -24.45 0.69
CA GLU A 295 0.53 -25.86 0.90
C GLU A 295 1.61 -26.36 -0.10
N ASN A 296 2.62 -27.06 0.43
CA ASN A 296 3.71 -27.72 -0.31
C ASN A 296 3.23 -28.37 -1.64
N PRO A 297 3.89 -28.12 -2.79
CA PRO A 297 3.38 -28.48 -4.11
C PRO A 297 3.17 -29.99 -4.33
N ASN A 298 3.90 -30.84 -3.59
CA ASN A 298 3.91 -32.28 -3.78
C ASN A 298 2.68 -33.04 -3.23
N LYS A 299 1.66 -32.35 -2.68
CA LYS A 299 0.46 -32.98 -2.06
C LYS A 299 -0.88 -32.61 -2.71
N GLY A 300 -0.88 -31.72 -3.71
CA GLY A 300 -2.11 -31.24 -4.37
C GLY A 300 -2.56 -32.10 -5.56
N GLY A 301 -3.86 -32.36 -5.68
CA GLY A 301 -4.50 -32.86 -6.91
C GLY A 301 -4.70 -31.76 -7.96
N GLU A 302 -5.52 -32.01 -8.99
CA GLU A 302 -5.76 -31.19 -10.20
C GLU A 302 -6.34 -29.76 -9.99
N ARG A 303 -6.29 -29.19 -8.79
CA ARG A 303 -6.83 -27.85 -8.50
C ARG A 303 -5.84 -26.75 -8.94
N PRO A 304 -6.31 -25.61 -9.48
CA PRO A 304 -5.44 -24.49 -9.78
C PRO A 304 -4.79 -23.95 -8.50
N LYS A 305 -3.46 -23.90 -8.50
CA LYS A 305 -2.62 -23.27 -7.48
C LYS A 305 -1.78 -22.16 -8.12
N ILE A 306 -1.36 -21.20 -7.30
CA ILE A 306 -0.39 -20.16 -7.65
C ILE A 306 0.94 -20.40 -6.91
N SER A 307 2.01 -19.72 -7.30
CA SER A 307 3.29 -19.82 -6.60
C SER A 307 3.21 -19.26 -5.17
N LEU A 308 4.09 -19.77 -4.30
CA LEU A 308 4.18 -19.36 -2.90
C LEU A 308 4.46 -17.84 -2.71
N PRO A 309 5.42 -17.21 -3.43
CA PRO A 309 5.62 -15.75 -3.35
C PRO A 309 4.37 -14.96 -3.68
N VAL A 310 3.65 -15.35 -4.75
CA VAL A 310 2.43 -14.67 -5.19
C VAL A 310 1.29 -14.87 -4.18
N SER A 311 1.13 -16.06 -3.61
CA SER A 311 0.15 -16.29 -2.54
C SER A 311 0.40 -15.40 -1.31
N LEU A 312 1.64 -15.40 -0.78
CA LEU A 312 2.01 -14.56 0.37
C LEU A 312 1.83 -13.06 0.07
N TYR A 313 2.19 -12.63 -1.14
CA TYR A 313 1.99 -11.26 -1.60
C TYR A 313 0.50 -10.87 -1.62
N LEU A 314 -0.37 -11.69 -2.23
CA LEU A 314 -1.80 -11.40 -2.34
C LEU A 314 -2.50 -11.41 -0.98
N LEU A 315 -2.14 -12.34 -0.09
CA LEU A 315 -2.65 -12.35 1.29
C LEU A 315 -2.21 -11.08 2.05
N SER A 316 -0.96 -10.65 1.88
CA SER A 316 -0.48 -9.39 2.46
C SER A 316 -1.29 -8.20 1.95
N GLN A 317 -1.60 -8.14 0.65
CA GLN A 317 -2.45 -7.07 0.08
C GLN A 317 -3.87 -7.09 0.64
N VAL A 318 -4.49 -8.27 0.78
CA VAL A 318 -5.82 -8.41 1.39
C VAL A 318 -5.82 -7.84 2.82
N PHE A 319 -4.82 -8.17 3.63
CA PHE A 319 -4.71 -7.65 5.00
C PHE A 319 -4.22 -6.19 5.10
N LEU A 320 -3.59 -5.60 4.09
CA LEU A 320 -3.28 -4.16 4.08
C LEU A 320 -4.49 -3.31 3.65
N ILE A 321 -5.31 -3.80 2.71
CA ILE A 321 -6.38 -3.01 2.08
C ILE A 321 -7.72 -3.23 2.78
N ILE A 322 -8.12 -4.48 2.99
CA ILE A 322 -9.47 -4.83 3.46
C ILE A 322 -9.50 -4.84 4.99
N HIS A 323 -10.44 -4.08 5.56
CA HIS A 323 -10.59 -3.91 7.01
C HIS A 323 -11.94 -4.44 7.54
N HIS A 324 -12.70 -5.17 6.72
CA HIS A 324 -14.01 -5.71 7.10
C HIS A 324 -13.86 -6.92 8.03
N ALA A 325 -14.15 -6.73 9.32
CA ALA A 325 -13.86 -7.68 10.39
C ALA A 325 -14.32 -9.13 10.11
N PRO A 326 -15.58 -9.41 9.72
CA PRO A 326 -16.04 -10.78 9.43
C PRO A 326 -15.18 -11.53 8.39
N LEU A 327 -14.72 -10.82 7.36
CA LEU A 327 -13.90 -11.36 6.28
C LEU A 327 -12.45 -11.59 6.73
N VAL A 328 -11.81 -10.60 7.33
CA VAL A 328 -10.39 -10.72 7.75
C VAL A 328 -10.22 -11.67 8.94
N ASN A 329 -11.15 -11.69 9.90
CA ASN A 329 -11.11 -12.62 11.02
C ASN A 329 -11.35 -14.07 10.61
N SER A 330 -12.16 -14.32 9.57
CA SER A 330 -12.37 -15.66 9.02
C SER A 330 -11.17 -16.12 8.19
N LEU A 331 -10.54 -15.22 7.43
CA LEU A 331 -9.34 -15.52 6.67
C LEU A 331 -8.14 -15.79 7.60
N ALA A 332 -7.96 -14.96 8.62
CA ALA A 332 -6.95 -15.15 9.65
C ALA A 332 -7.13 -16.48 10.38
N GLU A 333 -8.37 -16.82 10.80
CA GLU A 333 -8.66 -18.10 11.47
C GLU A 333 -8.14 -19.31 10.68
N VAL A 334 -8.40 -19.35 9.36
CA VAL A 334 -7.98 -20.49 8.53
C VAL A 334 -6.47 -20.52 8.31
N ILE A 335 -5.80 -19.37 8.18
CA ILE A 335 -4.33 -19.30 8.04
C ILE A 335 -3.63 -19.73 9.34
N LEU A 336 -4.23 -19.43 10.50
CA LEU A 336 -3.58 -19.57 11.80
C LEU A 336 -3.94 -20.89 12.51
N ASN A 337 -5.18 -21.37 12.35
CA ASN A 337 -5.74 -22.54 13.04
C ASN A 337 -6.33 -23.61 12.10
N GLY A 338 -6.36 -23.39 10.77
CA GLY A 338 -7.01 -24.29 9.82
C GLY A 338 -6.24 -25.60 9.58
N ASP A 339 -6.95 -26.73 9.71
CA ASP A 339 -6.43 -28.07 9.40
C ASP A 339 -6.80 -28.53 7.98
N LEU A 340 -5.95 -29.39 7.40
CA LEU A 340 -6.12 -29.96 6.05
C LEU A 340 -7.27 -30.98 5.98
N THR A 341 -7.72 -31.57 7.09
CA THR A 341 -8.78 -32.58 7.08
C THR A 341 -10.14 -32.04 6.59
N GLU A 342 -10.44 -30.74 6.78
CA GLU A 342 -11.63 -30.09 6.20
C GLU A 342 -11.62 -30.07 4.65
N MET A 343 -10.45 -30.19 4.01
CA MET A 343 -10.32 -30.12 2.56
C MET A 343 -10.67 -31.42 1.84
N TYR A 344 -10.38 -32.57 2.46
CA TYR A 344 -10.53 -33.90 1.85
C TYR A 344 -11.86 -34.58 2.20
N THR A 345 -12.41 -34.32 3.39
CA THR A 345 -13.64 -34.97 3.91
C THR A 345 -14.91 -34.69 3.10
N LYS A 346 -14.96 -33.62 2.30
CA LYS A 346 -16.08 -33.33 1.37
C LYS A 346 -16.07 -34.15 0.07
N THR A 347 -15.01 -34.90 -0.22
CA THR A 347 -14.78 -35.44 -1.57
C THR A 347 -15.60 -36.71 -1.88
N GLU A 348 -15.91 -37.54 -0.88
CA GLU A 348 -16.50 -38.88 -1.13
C GLU A 348 -18.03 -38.95 -1.10
N GLN A 349 -18.74 -37.93 -0.59
CA GLN A 349 -20.21 -37.98 -0.40
C GLN A 349 -21.03 -37.11 -1.38
N ASP A 350 -20.40 -36.34 -2.27
CA ASP A 350 -21.09 -35.28 -3.03
C ASP A 350 -21.37 -35.58 -4.52
N VAL A 351 -21.17 -36.83 -4.98
CA VAL A 351 -21.67 -37.27 -6.31
C VAL A 351 -23.20 -37.44 -6.31
N GLN A 352 -23.84 -37.63 -5.14
CA GLN A 352 -25.29 -37.83 -5.04
C GLN A 352 -25.92 -37.12 -3.82
N ARG A 353 -26.35 -35.86 -4.01
CA ARG A 353 -27.71 -35.38 -3.69
C ARG A 353 -27.85 -33.87 -3.91
N SER A 354 -28.85 -33.48 -4.68
CA SER A 354 -29.28 -32.09 -4.81
C SER A 354 -30.10 -31.63 -3.60
N SER A 355 -30.16 -30.31 -3.42
CA SER A 355 -30.81 -29.55 -2.32
C SER A 355 -30.06 -29.49 -0.98
N ALA A 356 -29.80 -28.25 -0.53
CA ALA A 356 -29.29 -27.83 0.77
C ALA A 356 -28.02 -28.56 1.31
N LYS A 357 -26.84 -28.14 0.84
CA LYS A 357 -25.53 -28.51 1.39
C LYS A 357 -24.56 -27.31 1.42
N PRO A 358 -23.56 -27.28 2.33
CA PRO A 358 -22.70 -26.12 2.57
C PRO A 358 -21.80 -25.79 1.39
N SER A 359 -21.46 -24.51 1.21
CA SER A 359 -20.61 -24.00 0.12
C SER A 359 -19.39 -24.90 -0.13
N ILE A 360 -19.26 -25.37 -1.38
CA ILE A 360 -18.09 -26.13 -1.83
C ILE A 360 -16.93 -25.13 -1.92
N ARG A 361 -15.86 -25.36 -1.15
CA ARG A 361 -14.67 -24.47 -1.13
C ARG A 361 -13.77 -24.80 -2.32
N CYS A 362 -13.96 -24.08 -3.42
CA CYS A 362 -13.26 -24.34 -4.68
C CYS A 362 -13.27 -23.11 -5.61
N PHE A 363 -12.14 -22.84 -6.28
CA PHE A 363 -12.05 -21.87 -7.36
C PHE A 363 -12.52 -22.53 -8.66
N ILE A 364 -13.78 -22.32 -9.04
CA ILE A 364 -14.42 -22.93 -10.22
C ILE A 364 -15.14 -21.86 -11.03
N LYS A 365 -15.10 -21.99 -12.37
CA LYS A 365 -15.77 -21.11 -13.31
C LYS A 365 -17.29 -21.13 -13.11
N PRO A 366 -17.98 -19.98 -13.06
CA PRO A 366 -19.44 -19.92 -13.07
C PRO A 366 -20.02 -20.72 -14.23
N THR A 367 -21.08 -21.50 -13.96
CA THR A 367 -21.71 -22.39 -14.95
C THR A 367 -22.32 -21.66 -16.14
N GLU A 368 -22.71 -20.40 -15.95
CA GLU A 368 -23.29 -19.53 -16.97
C GLU A 368 -22.72 -18.11 -16.83
N THR A 369 -22.73 -17.35 -17.93
CA THR A 369 -22.32 -15.94 -17.92
C THR A 369 -23.29 -15.10 -17.08
N LEU A 370 -22.80 -13.94 -16.62
CA LEU A 370 -23.63 -12.99 -15.87
C LEU A 370 -24.88 -12.58 -16.66
N GLU A 371 -24.75 -12.22 -17.93
CA GLU A 371 -25.88 -11.78 -18.78
C GLU A 371 -27.00 -12.83 -18.83
N ARG A 372 -26.64 -14.09 -19.11
CA ARG A 372 -27.57 -15.21 -19.17
C ARG A 372 -28.24 -15.47 -17.81
N SER A 373 -27.47 -15.36 -16.73
CA SER A 373 -27.99 -15.48 -15.35
C SER A 373 -29.04 -14.40 -15.03
N LEU A 374 -28.79 -13.15 -15.45
CA LEU A 374 -29.73 -12.03 -15.28
C LEU A 374 -31.01 -12.24 -16.11
N GLU A 375 -30.88 -12.67 -17.37
CA GLU A 375 -32.04 -12.94 -18.23
C GLU A 375 -32.92 -14.07 -17.69
N MET A 376 -32.32 -15.17 -17.20
CA MET A 376 -33.07 -16.27 -16.58
C MET A 376 -33.82 -15.84 -15.32
N ASN A 377 -33.24 -14.92 -14.53
CA ASN A 377 -33.91 -14.37 -13.35
C ASN A 377 -35.09 -13.43 -13.70
N LYS A 378 -35.03 -12.69 -14.82
CA LYS A 378 -36.21 -11.93 -15.32
C LYS A 378 -37.38 -12.85 -15.72
N HIS A 379 -37.12 -14.06 -16.21
CA HIS A 379 -38.17 -15.01 -16.61
C HIS A 379 -38.84 -15.74 -15.43
N LYS A 380 -38.09 -16.05 -14.36
CA LYS A 380 -38.65 -16.70 -13.15
C LYS A 380 -39.71 -15.84 -12.45
N GLY A 381 -39.63 -14.51 -12.53
CA GLY A 381 -40.60 -13.59 -11.92
C GLY A 381 -42.01 -13.65 -12.50
N LYS A 382 -42.18 -14.01 -13.78
CA LYS A 382 -43.48 -13.96 -14.48
C LYS A 382 -44.46 -15.10 -14.13
N ARG A 383 -44.06 -16.08 -13.31
CA ARG A 383 -44.90 -17.28 -13.00
C ARG A 383 -45.84 -17.16 -11.79
N ARG A 384 -45.94 -15.99 -11.13
CA ARG A 384 -46.93 -15.76 -10.06
C ARG A 384 -47.90 -14.61 -10.40
N VAL A 385 -48.93 -14.94 -11.17
CA VAL A 385 -50.16 -14.12 -11.23
C VAL A 385 -51.16 -14.75 -10.26
N GLN A 386 -51.39 -14.10 -9.11
CA GLN A 386 -52.47 -14.47 -8.20
C GLN A 386 -53.83 -14.22 -8.89
N LYS A 387 -54.67 -15.26 -9.01
CA LYS A 387 -56.09 -15.07 -9.28
C LYS A 387 -56.71 -14.29 -8.11
N ARG A 388 -57.36 -13.16 -8.39
CA ARG A 388 -58.21 -12.47 -7.40
C ARG A 388 -59.38 -13.39 -7.00
N PRO A 389 -59.77 -13.47 -5.71
CA PRO A 389 -61.01 -14.12 -5.33
C PRO A 389 -62.20 -13.25 -5.73
N ASN A 390 -63.20 -13.83 -6.40
CA ASN A 390 -64.47 -13.17 -6.67
C ASN A 390 -65.60 -13.98 -6.02
N TYR A 391 -66.40 -13.33 -5.20
CA TYR A 391 -67.51 -13.94 -4.47
C TYR A 391 -68.83 -13.69 -5.21
N LYS A 392 -69.49 -14.77 -5.66
CA LYS A 392 -70.95 -15.00 -5.59
C LYS A 392 -71.34 -16.28 -6.36
N ASN A 393 -72.05 -17.15 -5.64
CA ASN A 393 -73.27 -17.92 -6.00
C ASN A 393 -73.45 -18.51 -7.42
N VAL A 394 -74.12 -19.65 -7.66
CA VAL A 394 -74.68 -20.78 -6.88
C VAL A 394 -75.12 -21.81 -7.95
N GLY A 395 -75.02 -23.12 -7.68
CA GLY A 395 -75.84 -24.17 -8.32
C GLY A 395 -75.36 -24.78 -9.64
N GLU A 396 -75.44 -26.12 -9.71
CA GLU A 396 -75.83 -27.00 -10.85
C GLU A 396 -75.03 -26.90 -12.18
N GLU A 397 -74.69 -27.97 -12.91
CA GLU A 397 -74.72 -29.43 -12.69
C GLU A 397 -73.69 -30.10 -13.66
N GLU A 398 -73.71 -31.44 -13.74
CA GLU A 398 -72.79 -32.40 -14.37
C GLU A 398 -72.36 -32.17 -15.85
N ASP A 399 -71.16 -32.61 -16.24
CA ASP A 399 -70.98 -33.82 -17.09
C ASP A 399 -69.50 -34.24 -17.33
N GLU A 400 -69.26 -35.54 -17.49
CA GLU A 400 -67.95 -36.15 -17.77
C GLU A 400 -67.78 -36.55 -19.25
N GLU A 401 -66.55 -36.50 -19.81
CA GLU A 401 -66.20 -37.48 -20.87
C GLU A 401 -64.72 -37.92 -20.90
N LYS A 402 -64.53 -39.17 -20.44
CA LYS A 402 -63.55 -40.24 -20.74
C LYS A 402 -62.23 -39.99 -21.52
N GLY A 403 -61.19 -40.73 -21.09
CA GLY A 403 -59.99 -41.04 -21.89
C GLY A 403 -60.23 -42.10 -22.99
N PRO A 404 -59.17 -42.75 -23.54
CA PRO A 404 -58.52 -43.83 -22.78
C PRO A 404 -57.00 -44.00 -23.02
N ALA A 405 -56.43 -45.07 -22.45
CA ALA A 405 -55.13 -45.64 -22.79
C ALA A 405 -55.31 -47.12 -23.23
N GLU A 406 -54.41 -47.65 -24.05
CA GLU A 406 -54.33 -49.09 -24.40
C GLU A 406 -52.87 -49.58 -24.48
N ASP A 407 -52.67 -50.86 -24.16
CA ASP A 407 -51.41 -51.64 -24.11
C ASP A 407 -51.24 -52.57 -25.34
N ALA A 408 -50.04 -53.18 -25.49
CA ALA A 408 -49.70 -54.50 -26.09
C ALA A 408 -48.34 -54.47 -26.84
N GLN A 409 -47.55 -55.54 -27.07
CA GLN A 409 -47.30 -56.89 -26.48
C GLN A 409 -46.04 -57.45 -27.23
N GLU A 410 -45.18 -58.35 -26.70
CA GLU A 410 -45.08 -59.80 -27.04
C GLU A 410 -43.79 -60.47 -26.46
N ASP A 411 -43.95 -61.70 -25.93
CA ASP A 411 -43.17 -62.98 -26.04
C ASP A 411 -41.61 -63.04 -26.16
N ALA A 412 -40.89 -64.17 -25.90
CA ALA A 412 -41.04 -65.39 -25.06
C ALA A 412 -39.75 -66.29 -25.15
N GLU A 413 -39.69 -67.39 -24.38
CA GLU A 413 -38.85 -68.65 -24.52
C GLU A 413 -37.59 -68.92 -23.64
N LYS A 414 -37.71 -69.97 -22.78
CA LYS A 414 -36.84 -71.15 -22.47
C LYS A 414 -35.29 -71.04 -22.53
N ALA A 415 -34.48 -71.62 -21.62
CA ALA A 415 -34.37 -73.08 -21.34
C ALA A 415 -33.49 -73.43 -20.09
N LYS A 416 -33.28 -74.74 -19.81
CA LYS A 416 -32.69 -75.34 -18.57
C LYS A 416 -31.18 -75.68 -18.61
N GLY A 417 -30.54 -75.80 -17.44
CA GLY A 417 -29.32 -76.63 -17.17
C GLY A 417 -28.60 -76.25 -15.85
N THR A 418 -28.69 -76.94 -14.69
CA THR A 418 -27.91 -78.15 -14.23
C THR A 418 -26.38 -77.93 -14.27
N GLU A 419 -25.51 -78.13 -13.26
CA GLU A 419 -25.62 -78.56 -11.84
C GLU A 419 -24.28 -78.33 -11.09
N GLY A 420 -24.28 -78.46 -9.75
CA GLY A 420 -23.08 -78.77 -8.93
C GLY A 420 -22.26 -77.59 -8.38
N GLY A 421 -21.77 -77.58 -7.14
CA GLY A 421 -21.98 -78.53 -6.03
C GLY A 421 -20.75 -78.68 -5.12
N SER A 422 -20.96 -78.71 -3.80
CA SER A 422 -19.99 -79.05 -2.73
C SER A 422 -18.91 -78.01 -2.37
N LYS A 423 -18.35 -77.98 -1.15
CA LYS A 423 -18.85 -78.22 0.23
C LYS A 423 -17.69 -77.98 1.21
N GLY A 424 -17.97 -77.46 2.41
CA GLY A 424 -17.04 -77.51 3.56
C GLY A 424 -16.71 -76.14 4.18
N MET A 425 -16.72 -75.83 5.48
CA MET A 425 -17.22 -76.41 6.76
C MET A 425 -16.15 -76.13 7.85
N LYS A 426 -16.53 -75.37 8.92
CA LYS A 426 -15.81 -75.22 10.23
C LYS A 426 -14.46 -74.47 10.21
N THR A 427 -13.97 -73.82 11.29
CA THR A 427 -14.46 -73.63 12.69
C THR A 427 -13.90 -72.35 13.34
N SER A 428 -14.42 -72.02 14.52
CA SER A 428 -14.00 -70.98 15.49
C SER A 428 -12.55 -71.01 15.98
N GLY A 429 -12.08 -69.88 16.52
CA GLY A 429 -11.00 -69.81 17.52
C GLY A 429 -10.51 -68.39 17.81
N GLU A 430 -10.79 -67.86 19.01
CA GLU A 430 -10.12 -66.67 19.57
C GLU A 430 -8.76 -67.07 20.18
N SER A 431 -7.77 -66.17 20.18
CA SER A 431 -6.78 -65.96 21.26
C SER A 431 -5.83 -64.81 20.91
N GLU A 432 -5.54 -63.95 21.89
CA GLU A 432 -4.40 -63.02 21.88
C GLU A 432 -3.15 -63.75 22.39
N GLU A 433 -1.94 -63.40 21.91
CA GLU A 433 -0.69 -63.43 22.70
C GLU A 433 0.46 -62.68 21.98
N ILE A 434 1.58 -62.48 22.69
CA ILE A 434 2.49 -61.32 22.52
C ILE A 434 3.94 -61.77 22.19
N GLU A 435 4.71 -60.85 21.57
CA GLU A 435 6.17 -60.62 21.73
C GLU A 435 7.25 -61.21 20.77
N MET A 436 8.33 -60.41 20.67
CA MET A 436 9.73 -60.65 20.24
C MET A 436 10.03 -60.93 18.74
N VAL A 437 10.88 -60.21 17.99
CA VAL A 437 12.20 -59.49 18.13
C VAL A 437 13.29 -60.20 17.28
N ILE A 438 14.38 -59.48 16.91
CA ILE A 438 15.49 -59.82 15.98
C ILE A 438 15.15 -59.44 14.52
N MET A 439 15.65 -58.37 13.87
CA MET A 439 16.96 -57.66 13.82
C MET A 439 18.08 -58.35 13.01
N GLU A 440 18.17 -58.03 11.71
CA GLU A 440 19.40 -57.88 10.88
C GLU A 440 18.97 -57.56 9.42
N ARG A 441 19.69 -56.81 8.55
CA ARG A 441 21.00 -56.16 8.67
C ARG A 441 21.12 -54.92 7.76
N SER A 442 21.84 -53.94 8.27
CA SER A 442 22.22 -52.63 7.73
C SER A 442 22.77 -52.57 6.30
N LYS A 443 22.64 -51.39 5.67
CA LYS A 443 23.80 -50.63 5.16
C LYS A 443 23.60 -49.11 5.36
N LEU A 444 24.35 -48.55 6.31
CA LEU A 444 24.54 -47.11 6.52
C LEU A 444 25.70 -46.61 5.66
N SER A 445 25.66 -45.32 5.29
CA SER A 445 26.71 -44.39 5.70
C SER A 445 26.20 -42.95 5.65
N GLU A 446 26.11 -42.32 6.81
CA GLU A 446 26.14 -40.87 6.95
C GLU A 446 27.56 -40.35 6.63
N LEU A 447 27.74 -39.02 6.57
CA LEU A 447 28.50 -38.24 7.57
C LEU A 447 28.82 -36.82 7.04
N ALA A 448 28.20 -35.78 7.62
CA ALA A 448 28.73 -34.40 7.66
C ALA A 448 27.88 -33.46 8.56
N ALA A 449 27.64 -33.81 9.83
CA ALA A 449 26.91 -32.93 10.76
C ALA A 449 27.24 -33.20 12.25
N SER A 450 28.50 -33.04 12.66
CA SER A 450 28.85 -32.98 14.09
C SER A 450 30.24 -32.38 14.36
N THR A 451 30.32 -31.21 14.98
CA THR A 451 31.42 -30.83 15.90
C THR A 451 30.96 -29.74 16.88
N SER A 452 31.50 -29.79 18.10
CA SER A 452 31.43 -28.79 19.18
C SER A 452 30.06 -28.48 19.82
N VAL A 453 29.61 -29.41 20.67
CA VAL A 453 29.03 -29.04 21.98
C VAL A 453 30.07 -29.39 23.04
N GLN A 454 30.45 -28.43 23.88
CA GLN A 454 31.21 -28.72 25.10
C GLN A 454 30.24 -29.05 26.23
N GLU A 455 30.56 -30.10 26.97
CA GLU A 455 29.66 -30.74 27.95
C GLU A 455 29.34 -29.81 29.13
N GLN A 456 28.05 -29.65 29.44
CA GLN A 456 27.58 -29.33 30.79
C GLN A 456 26.44 -30.30 31.15
N ASN A 457 26.48 -30.79 32.38
CA ASN A 457 25.59 -31.86 32.85
C ASN A 457 24.19 -31.32 33.15
N THR A 458 23.21 -31.65 32.32
CA THR A 458 21.77 -31.49 32.62
C THR A 458 21.21 -32.81 33.15
N THR A 459 20.43 -32.77 34.23
CA THR A 459 19.83 -33.95 34.85
C THR A 459 18.70 -34.57 34.00
N ASP A 460 18.48 -35.89 34.10
CA ASP A 460 17.48 -36.61 33.29
C ASP A 460 16.05 -36.01 33.37
N GLU A 461 15.70 -35.37 34.50
CA GLU A 461 14.41 -34.68 34.67
C GLU A 461 14.19 -33.54 33.67
N GLU A 462 15.22 -32.80 33.25
CA GLU A 462 15.08 -31.76 32.20
C GLU A 462 14.91 -32.38 30.82
N LYS A 463 15.51 -33.55 30.58
CA LYS A 463 15.37 -34.31 29.33
C LYS A 463 13.98 -34.91 29.20
N SER A 464 13.40 -35.39 30.32
CA SER A 464 12.00 -35.81 30.42
C SER A 464 11.03 -34.62 30.35
N ALA A 465 11.37 -33.45 30.88
CA ALA A 465 10.55 -32.23 30.75
C ALA A 465 10.52 -31.70 29.30
N ALA A 466 11.65 -31.74 28.60
CA ALA A 466 11.72 -31.40 27.17
C ALA A 466 10.93 -32.40 26.30
N ALA A 467 10.98 -33.70 26.63
CA ALA A 467 10.18 -34.73 25.97
C ALA A 467 8.67 -34.54 26.21
N THR A 468 8.25 -34.26 27.45
CA THR A 468 6.82 -34.02 27.77
C THR A 468 6.30 -32.67 27.27
N CYS A 469 7.15 -31.66 27.07
CA CYS A 469 6.77 -30.45 26.32
C CYS A 469 6.56 -30.69 24.82
N SER A 470 7.06 -31.80 24.24
CA SER A 470 6.75 -32.20 22.85
C SER A 470 5.44 -32.97 22.73
N GLU A 471 4.79 -33.35 23.84
CA GLU A 471 3.51 -34.08 23.87
C GLU A 471 2.30 -33.18 24.23
N SER A 472 2.47 -31.86 24.28
CA SER A 472 1.33 -30.93 24.34
C SER A 472 0.67 -30.80 22.96
N LEU A 473 -0.46 -31.49 22.76
CA LEU A 473 -1.39 -31.39 21.62
C LEU A 473 -0.77 -30.87 20.30
N GLN A 474 -0.48 -31.78 19.36
CA GLN A 474 -0.19 -31.41 17.97
C GLN A 474 -1.41 -30.77 17.30
N TRP A 475 -1.60 -29.47 17.49
CA TRP A 475 -2.40 -28.64 16.60
C TRP A 475 -1.68 -28.55 15.26
N ASN A 476 -2.11 -29.39 14.31
CA ASN A 476 -1.67 -29.36 12.93
C ASN A 476 -2.06 -28.00 12.31
N ARG A 477 -1.11 -27.06 12.22
CA ARG A 477 -1.31 -25.70 11.69
C ARG A 477 -0.53 -25.50 10.39
N PRO A 478 -0.77 -26.32 9.35
CA PRO A 478 0.10 -26.45 8.18
C PRO A 478 0.33 -25.14 7.40
N PHE A 479 -0.65 -24.23 7.40
CA PHE A 479 -0.51 -22.92 6.76
C PHE A 479 0.43 -22.00 7.55
N LEU A 480 0.27 -21.92 8.88
CA LEU A 480 1.16 -21.16 9.77
C LEU A 480 2.57 -21.75 9.80
N ASP A 481 2.69 -23.07 9.85
CA ASP A 481 3.96 -23.78 9.85
C ASP A 481 4.75 -23.50 8.56
N MET A 482 4.06 -23.46 7.40
CA MET A 482 4.69 -23.03 6.15
C MET A 482 5.06 -21.54 6.21
N VAL A 483 4.14 -20.65 6.63
CA VAL A 483 4.42 -19.20 6.73
C VAL A 483 5.68 -18.96 7.55
N TYR A 484 5.88 -19.66 8.67
CA TYR A 484 7.12 -19.58 9.43
C TYR A 484 8.30 -20.28 8.73
N HIS A 485 8.14 -21.45 8.12
CA HIS A 485 9.21 -22.13 7.35
C HIS A 485 9.74 -21.24 6.21
N ALA A 486 8.90 -20.44 5.57
CA ALA A 486 9.31 -19.50 4.52
C ALA A 486 10.23 -18.36 5.03
N LEU A 487 10.25 -18.07 6.34
CA LEU A 487 11.26 -17.17 6.95
C LEU A 487 12.64 -17.81 7.09
N ASP A 488 12.73 -19.14 7.17
CA ASP A 488 14.00 -19.87 7.39
C ASP A 488 14.76 -20.19 6.09
N SER A 489 14.49 -19.44 5.02
CA SER A 489 15.21 -19.57 3.74
C SER A 489 16.71 -19.28 3.95
N PRO A 490 17.63 -20.25 3.78
CA PRO A 490 19.05 -20.04 4.08
C PRO A 490 19.78 -19.31 2.95
N ASP A 491 19.26 -19.39 1.72
CA ASP A 491 19.94 -18.92 0.52
C ASP A 491 19.66 -17.46 0.16
N ASP A 492 18.46 -16.95 0.43
CA ASP A 492 18.00 -15.59 0.17
C ASP A 492 16.75 -15.21 1.00
N ASP A 493 16.29 -13.97 0.86
CA ASP A 493 15.11 -13.44 1.56
C ASP A 493 13.82 -13.41 0.70
N TYR A 494 13.77 -14.14 -0.42
CA TYR A 494 12.73 -13.96 -1.44
C TYR A 494 11.33 -14.21 -0.88
N HIS A 495 11.11 -15.37 -0.26
CA HIS A 495 9.88 -15.70 0.45
C HIS A 495 9.75 -14.95 1.77
N ALA A 496 10.86 -14.78 2.49
CA ALA A 496 10.88 -14.16 3.81
C ALA A 496 10.32 -12.73 3.78
N LEU A 497 10.65 -11.92 2.76
CA LEU A 497 10.10 -10.57 2.62
C LEU A 497 8.57 -10.56 2.60
N PHE A 498 7.93 -11.50 1.90
CA PHE A 498 6.46 -11.57 1.83
C PHE A 498 5.83 -12.08 3.11
N VAL A 499 6.49 -12.99 3.84
CA VAL A 499 6.04 -13.35 5.19
C VAL A 499 6.11 -12.16 6.13
N LEU A 500 7.22 -11.42 6.12
CA LEU A 500 7.38 -10.21 6.93
C LEU A 500 6.29 -9.17 6.59
N CYS A 501 5.96 -9.01 5.30
CA CYS A 501 4.85 -8.15 4.87
C CYS A 501 3.49 -8.67 5.35
N LEU A 502 3.23 -9.98 5.32
CA LEU A 502 1.99 -10.60 5.80
C LEU A 502 1.82 -10.41 7.31
N LEU A 503 2.86 -10.68 8.10
CA LEU A 503 2.84 -10.50 9.55
C LEU A 503 2.67 -9.03 9.96
N TYR A 504 3.29 -8.11 9.22
CA TYR A 504 3.04 -6.68 9.37
C TYR A 504 1.60 -6.31 9.01
N ALA A 505 1.08 -6.79 7.88
CA ALA A 505 -0.28 -6.50 7.43
C ALA A 505 -1.33 -6.97 8.45
N MET A 506 -1.19 -8.20 8.95
CA MET A 506 -2.08 -8.76 9.98
C MET A 506 -1.99 -7.99 11.30
N SER A 507 -0.80 -7.59 11.75
CA SER A 507 -0.66 -6.81 12.99
C SER A 507 -1.21 -5.38 12.89
N HIS A 508 -1.27 -4.77 11.70
CA HIS A 508 -1.76 -3.40 11.53
C HIS A 508 -3.22 -3.32 11.04
N ASN A 509 -3.84 -4.46 10.69
CA ASN A 509 -5.22 -4.51 10.22
C ASN A 509 -6.22 -4.25 11.36
N LYS A 510 -6.90 -3.10 11.31
CA LYS A 510 -7.88 -2.66 12.33
C LYS A 510 -9.16 -3.52 12.39
N GLY A 511 -9.37 -4.42 11.43
CA GLY A 511 -10.51 -5.32 11.39
C GLY A 511 -10.23 -6.69 12.03
N ILE A 512 -8.98 -7.03 12.36
CA ILE A 512 -8.67 -8.29 13.05
C ILE A 512 -8.91 -8.14 14.55
N ASP A 513 -9.58 -9.13 15.16
CA ASP A 513 -9.86 -9.18 16.58
C ASP A 513 -8.55 -9.30 17.38
N PRO A 514 -8.29 -8.43 18.39
CA PRO A 514 -7.09 -8.50 19.22
C PRO A 514 -6.83 -9.88 19.83
N GLU A 515 -7.88 -10.55 20.31
CA GLU A 515 -7.82 -11.90 20.89
C GLU A 515 -7.20 -12.93 19.93
N LYS A 516 -7.45 -12.80 18.61
CA LYS A 516 -6.89 -13.70 17.60
C LYS A 516 -5.41 -13.43 17.34
N LEU A 517 -4.98 -12.17 17.37
CA LEU A 517 -3.56 -11.82 17.27
C LEU A 517 -2.78 -12.29 18.51
N GLU A 518 -3.38 -12.19 19.70
CA GLU A 518 -2.80 -12.68 20.96
C GLU A 518 -2.59 -14.20 20.96
N GLN A 519 -3.51 -14.98 20.39
CA GLN A 519 -3.38 -16.45 20.28
C GLN A 519 -2.15 -16.92 19.48
N ILE A 520 -1.59 -16.10 18.60
CA ILE A 520 -0.36 -16.36 17.83
C ILE A 520 0.79 -15.44 18.31
N GLN A 521 0.55 -14.66 19.37
CA GLN A 521 1.50 -13.73 19.97
C GLN A 521 2.07 -12.72 18.96
N LEU A 522 1.24 -12.31 17.99
CA LEU A 522 1.56 -11.23 17.07
C LEU A 522 1.34 -9.86 17.74
N PRO A 523 2.05 -8.80 17.32
CA PRO A 523 1.85 -7.48 17.90
C PRO A 523 0.44 -6.94 17.68
N VAL A 524 -0.36 -6.87 18.74
CA VAL A 524 -1.55 -6.00 18.75
C VAL A 524 -1.09 -4.54 18.88
N PRO A 525 -1.60 -3.60 18.04
CA PRO A 525 -1.37 -2.17 18.22
C PRO A 525 -2.04 -1.64 19.49
N ASN A 526 -1.40 -0.69 20.17
CA ASN A 526 -1.95 0.05 21.32
C ASN A 526 -2.25 -0.75 22.61
N VAL A 527 -1.85 -2.03 22.72
CA VAL A 527 -1.88 -2.75 24.01
C VAL A 527 -0.70 -2.30 24.88
N ALA A 528 -1.00 -1.72 26.05
CA ALA A 528 -0.02 -1.05 26.91
C ALA A 528 0.88 -2.02 27.68
N GLU A 529 0.34 -3.17 28.10
CA GLU A 529 1.00 -4.18 28.92
C GLU A 529 1.05 -5.51 28.15
N LYS A 530 2.25 -5.96 27.79
CA LYS A 530 2.53 -7.31 27.26
C LYS A 530 3.54 -7.98 28.19
N THR A 531 3.30 -9.22 28.58
CA THR A 531 4.22 -9.98 29.46
C THR A 531 4.94 -11.10 28.72
N THR A 532 4.50 -11.45 27.51
CA THR A 532 5.06 -12.52 26.67
C THR A 532 5.08 -12.09 25.20
N TYR A 533 5.87 -12.80 24.38
CA TYR A 533 6.02 -12.59 22.95
C TYR A 533 6.38 -13.90 22.25
N ASN A 534 6.17 -13.96 20.93
CA ASN A 534 6.42 -15.16 20.13
C ASN A 534 7.92 -15.46 20.02
N HIS A 535 8.41 -16.39 20.84
CA HIS A 535 9.83 -16.79 20.85
C HIS A 535 10.31 -17.37 19.52
N LEU A 536 9.49 -18.21 18.88
CA LEU A 536 9.84 -18.88 17.62
C LEU A 536 9.96 -17.87 16.47
N LEU A 537 9.06 -16.88 16.42
CA LEU A 537 9.14 -15.81 15.45
C LEU A 537 10.32 -14.87 15.75
N ALA A 538 10.56 -14.52 17.01
CA ALA A 538 11.73 -13.74 17.41
C ALA A 538 13.06 -14.41 16.99
N GLU A 539 13.21 -15.73 17.18
CA GLU A 539 14.38 -16.49 16.71
C GLU A 539 14.57 -16.35 15.19
N ARG A 540 13.51 -16.54 14.40
CA ARG A 540 13.56 -16.44 12.92
C ARG A 540 13.87 -15.01 12.46
N LEU A 541 13.31 -13.99 13.12
CA LEU A 541 13.65 -12.57 12.85
C LEU A 541 15.13 -12.28 13.16
N ILE A 542 15.66 -12.79 14.27
CA ILE A 542 17.08 -12.63 14.64
C ILE A 542 17.99 -13.44 13.71
N ARG A 543 17.54 -14.59 13.16
CA ARG A 543 18.25 -15.32 12.11
C ARG A 543 18.40 -14.50 10.83
N ILE A 544 17.35 -13.79 10.40
CA ILE A 544 17.43 -12.85 9.26
C ILE A 544 18.43 -11.71 9.54
N MET A 545 18.45 -11.18 10.78
CA MET A 545 19.42 -10.14 11.19
C MET A 545 20.87 -10.65 11.16
N ASN A 546 21.12 -11.85 11.68
CA ASN A 546 22.43 -12.51 11.63
C ASN A 546 22.89 -12.75 10.17
N ASN A 547 22.01 -13.30 9.33
CA ASN A 547 22.28 -13.50 7.90
C ASN A 547 22.51 -12.17 7.17
N ALA A 548 21.86 -11.08 7.58
CA ALA A 548 22.11 -9.76 7.02
C ALA A 548 23.49 -9.19 7.42
N ALA A 549 23.98 -9.48 8.62
CA ALA A 549 25.30 -9.08 9.08
C ALA A 549 26.46 -9.82 8.38
N GLN A 550 26.21 -10.94 7.70
CA GLN A 550 27.24 -11.70 6.98
C GLN A 550 27.74 -10.98 5.70
N PRO A 551 29.03 -11.11 5.32
CA PRO A 551 29.60 -10.51 4.11
C PRO A 551 28.91 -10.89 2.80
N ASP A 552 28.57 -12.18 2.66
CA ASP A 552 27.89 -12.74 1.48
C ASP A 552 26.36 -12.90 1.69
N GLY A 553 25.81 -12.27 2.74
CA GLY A 553 24.40 -12.37 3.09
C GLY A 553 23.47 -11.83 2.01
N LYS A 554 22.61 -12.70 1.44
CA LYS A 554 21.64 -12.34 0.38
C LYS A 554 20.32 -11.77 0.93
N ILE A 555 20.39 -11.00 2.01
CA ILE A 555 19.23 -10.31 2.61
C ILE A 555 19.18 -8.86 2.07
N ARG A 556 18.04 -8.48 1.48
CA ARG A 556 17.73 -7.11 1.04
C ARG A 556 17.48 -6.22 2.26
N LEU A 557 17.73 -4.92 2.08
CA LEU A 557 17.55 -3.94 3.16
C LEU A 557 16.09 -3.83 3.61
N ALA A 558 15.13 -3.99 2.68
CA ALA A 558 13.70 -4.04 3.02
C ALA A 558 13.35 -5.15 4.03
N ALA A 559 13.88 -6.37 3.82
CA ALA A 559 13.61 -7.50 4.70
C ALA A 559 14.25 -7.31 6.08
N LEU A 560 15.46 -6.75 6.13
CA LEU A 560 16.11 -6.41 7.40
C LEU A 560 15.32 -5.34 8.16
N GLU A 561 14.94 -4.23 7.51
CA GLU A 561 14.20 -3.14 8.15
C GLU A 561 12.85 -3.62 8.71
N LEU A 562 12.14 -4.47 7.95
CA LEU A 562 10.87 -5.05 8.39
C LEU A 562 11.06 -6.06 9.53
N SER A 563 12.15 -6.84 9.52
CA SER A 563 12.49 -7.75 10.62
C SER A 563 12.79 -6.99 11.91
N CYS A 564 13.55 -5.89 11.82
CA CYS A 564 13.85 -5.02 12.96
C CYS A 564 12.57 -4.39 13.53
N LEU A 565 11.67 -3.94 12.65
CA LEU A 565 10.39 -3.36 13.05
C LEU A 565 9.48 -4.38 13.75
N LEU A 566 9.32 -5.58 13.18
CA LEU A 566 8.48 -6.64 13.76
C LEU A 566 9.03 -7.13 15.10
N LEU A 567 10.34 -7.32 15.24
CA LEU A 567 10.94 -7.72 16.52
C LEU A 567 10.71 -6.65 17.59
N LYS A 568 10.95 -5.37 17.26
CA LYS A 568 10.65 -4.23 18.14
C LYS A 568 9.19 -4.22 18.59
N GLN A 569 8.24 -4.44 17.69
CA GLN A 569 6.80 -4.46 18.00
C GLN A 569 6.37 -5.65 18.88
N GLN A 570 7.13 -6.74 18.89
CA GLN A 570 6.89 -7.88 19.78
C GLN A 570 7.41 -7.64 21.19
N VAL A 571 8.64 -7.13 21.34
CA VAL A 571 9.34 -7.11 22.64
C VAL A 571 9.29 -5.76 23.37
N LEU A 572 8.97 -4.66 22.69
CA LEU A 572 8.91 -3.34 23.31
C LEU A 572 7.49 -3.01 23.79
N THR A 573 7.39 -2.58 25.05
CA THR A 573 6.14 -2.23 25.75
C THR A 573 6.20 -0.79 26.26
N SER A 574 5.08 -0.27 26.77
CA SER A 574 5.06 1.06 27.41
C SER A 574 5.93 1.14 28.68
N SER A 575 6.15 0.00 29.33
CA SER A 575 6.89 -0.15 30.60
C SER A 575 8.35 -0.60 30.44
N GLY A 576 8.82 -0.92 29.23
CA GLY A 576 10.18 -1.41 28.98
C GLY A 576 10.24 -2.52 27.92
N CYS A 577 11.34 -3.26 27.88
CA CYS A 577 11.57 -4.37 26.95
C CYS A 577 11.40 -5.73 27.65
N ILE A 578 10.67 -6.65 27.03
CA ILE A 578 10.39 -8.01 27.56
C ILE A 578 11.20 -9.11 26.86
N ILE A 579 12.23 -8.76 26.08
CA ILE A 579 13.08 -9.73 25.38
C ILE A 579 13.78 -10.67 26.38
N LYS A 580 14.01 -11.93 25.98
CA LYS A 580 14.78 -12.90 26.78
C LYS A 580 16.26 -12.68 26.56
N ASP A 581 17.08 -12.84 27.61
CA ASP A 581 18.54 -12.70 27.56
C ASP A 581 19.19 -13.48 26.42
N VAL A 582 18.72 -14.70 26.14
CA VAL A 582 19.21 -15.53 25.00
C VAL A 582 18.98 -14.83 23.65
N HIS A 583 17.79 -14.30 23.42
CA HIS A 583 17.46 -13.58 22.17
C HIS A 583 18.18 -12.23 22.10
N LEU A 584 18.32 -11.53 23.22
CA LEU A 584 19.10 -10.29 23.28
C LEU A 584 20.58 -10.56 22.96
N ALA A 585 21.18 -11.61 23.53
CA ALA A 585 22.54 -12.02 23.22
C ALA A 585 22.74 -12.38 21.73
N CYS A 586 21.79 -13.10 21.12
CA CYS A 586 21.83 -13.39 19.68
C CYS A 586 21.66 -12.14 18.79
N LEU A 587 20.91 -11.14 19.24
CA LEU A 587 20.78 -9.84 18.57
C LEU A 587 22.05 -8.99 18.73
N GLU A 588 22.65 -8.95 19.92
CA GLU A 588 23.91 -8.25 20.16
C GLU A 588 25.06 -8.90 19.35
N GLY A 589 25.09 -10.22 19.22
CA GLY A 589 25.99 -10.92 18.30
C GLY A 589 25.81 -10.47 16.85
N ALA A 590 24.57 -10.35 16.36
CA ALA A 590 24.30 -9.81 15.02
C ALA A 590 24.78 -8.35 14.88
N ARG A 591 24.64 -7.53 15.93
CA ARG A 591 25.16 -6.15 15.96
C ARG A 591 26.70 -6.15 15.90
N GLU A 592 27.37 -6.98 16.67
CA GLU A 592 28.84 -7.10 16.67
C GLU A 592 29.35 -7.56 15.29
N GLU A 593 28.74 -8.58 14.69
CA GLU A 593 29.06 -9.00 13.32
C GLU A 593 28.85 -7.87 12.30
N SER A 594 27.82 -7.03 12.46
CA SER A 594 27.64 -5.85 11.59
C SER A 594 28.73 -4.78 11.77
N VAL A 595 29.28 -4.63 12.98
CA VAL A 595 30.46 -3.79 13.22
C VAL A 595 31.68 -4.38 12.51
N HIS A 596 31.91 -5.69 12.65
CA HIS A 596 32.97 -6.39 11.93
C HIS A 596 32.82 -6.27 10.40
N LEU A 597 31.61 -6.37 9.87
CA LEU A 597 31.33 -6.17 8.43
C LEU A 597 31.72 -4.76 7.97
N VAL A 598 31.37 -3.71 8.71
CA VAL A 598 31.76 -2.33 8.36
C VAL A 598 33.27 -2.10 8.50
N ARG A 599 33.94 -2.71 9.49
CA ARG A 599 35.40 -2.63 9.66
C ARG A 599 36.17 -3.07 8.40
N HIS A 600 35.68 -4.06 7.64
CA HIS A 600 36.32 -4.51 6.40
C HIS A 600 36.39 -3.42 5.30
N PHE A 601 35.45 -2.47 5.31
CA PHE A 601 35.41 -1.35 4.37
C PHE A 601 36.05 -0.07 4.95
N TYR A 602 36.36 -0.02 6.25
CA TYR A 602 37.01 1.10 6.91
C TYR A 602 38.51 1.17 6.54
N LYS A 603 38.82 1.87 5.44
CA LYS A 603 40.20 2.07 4.95
C LYS A 603 40.83 3.42 5.32
N GLY A 604 40.11 4.28 6.05
CA GLY A 604 40.53 5.67 6.28
C GLY A 604 40.39 6.59 5.07
N GLU A 605 39.81 6.10 3.96
CA GLU A 605 39.61 6.84 2.72
C GLU A 605 38.50 7.90 2.83
N GLU A 606 38.67 9.04 2.15
CA GLU A 606 37.73 10.17 2.25
C GLU A 606 36.30 9.81 1.81
N ILE A 607 36.15 8.93 0.83
CA ILE A 607 34.85 8.53 0.25
C ILE A 607 33.99 7.81 1.30
N PHE A 608 34.60 7.03 2.19
CA PHE A 608 33.89 6.28 3.22
C PHE A 608 33.14 7.20 4.21
N LEU A 609 33.73 8.33 4.58
CA LEU A 609 33.10 9.32 5.47
C LEU A 609 31.82 9.88 4.86
N ASP A 610 31.89 10.29 3.59
CA ASP A 610 30.76 10.91 2.89
C ASP A 610 29.62 9.87 2.69
N MET A 611 29.97 8.64 2.31
CA MET A 611 29.02 7.52 2.25
C MET A 611 28.36 7.25 3.60
N PHE A 612 29.11 7.27 4.71
CA PHE A 612 28.59 7.00 6.04
C PHE A 612 27.60 8.08 6.52
N GLU A 613 27.88 9.36 6.28
CA GLU A 613 26.93 10.44 6.59
C GLU A 613 25.68 10.38 5.68
N ASP A 614 25.85 10.12 4.39
CA ASP A 614 24.73 10.11 3.44
C ASP A 614 23.78 8.92 3.65
N GLU A 615 24.28 7.73 4.00
CA GLU A 615 23.41 6.60 4.34
C GLU A 615 22.63 6.83 5.64
N TYR A 616 23.24 7.45 6.66
CA TYR A 616 22.54 7.81 7.89
C TYR A 616 21.43 8.84 7.63
N ARG A 617 21.70 9.87 6.83
CA ARG A 617 20.70 10.86 6.38
C ARG A 617 19.58 10.20 5.58
N SER A 618 19.92 9.31 4.64
CA SER A 618 18.94 8.61 3.81
C SER A 618 18.00 7.73 4.64
N MET A 619 18.51 7.07 5.68
CA MET A 619 17.73 6.19 6.55
C MET A 619 16.83 6.99 7.52
N THR A 620 17.33 8.10 8.07
CA THR A 620 16.57 8.91 9.04
C THR A 620 15.48 9.78 8.41
N MET A 621 15.63 10.20 7.15
CA MET A 621 14.67 11.09 6.47
C MET A 621 13.40 10.41 5.95
N LYS A 622 13.45 9.10 5.66
CA LYS A 622 12.32 8.37 5.07
C LYS A 622 12.25 6.94 5.60
N PRO A 623 11.47 6.67 6.68
CA PRO A 623 11.24 5.31 7.13
C PRO A 623 10.51 4.49 6.05
N MET A 624 10.70 3.18 6.04
CA MET A 624 9.98 2.29 5.14
C MET A 624 8.45 2.40 5.32
N ASN A 625 7.75 2.52 4.20
CA ASN A 625 6.31 2.36 4.12
C ASN A 625 6.02 1.02 3.43
N VAL A 626 5.36 0.10 4.15
CA VAL A 626 5.10 -1.28 3.69
C VAL A 626 4.03 -1.30 2.59
N GLU A 627 3.02 -0.41 2.63
CA GLU A 627 2.03 -0.28 1.55
C GLU A 627 2.73 0.09 0.23
N TYR A 628 3.59 1.10 0.24
CA TYR A 628 4.37 1.53 -0.93
C TYR A 628 5.41 0.48 -1.38
N LEU A 629 5.95 -0.32 -0.47
CA LEU A 629 6.78 -1.47 -0.82
C LEU A 629 5.94 -2.49 -1.61
N MET A 630 4.77 -2.83 -1.09
CA MET A 630 3.85 -3.83 -1.64
C MET A 630 3.20 -3.39 -2.96
N MET A 631 3.05 -2.09 -3.23
CA MET A 631 2.62 -1.58 -4.55
C MET A 631 3.65 -1.81 -5.67
N ASP A 632 4.92 -2.09 -5.37
CA ASP A 632 5.97 -2.26 -6.38
C ASP A 632 6.07 -3.70 -6.87
N ALA A 633 5.54 -3.94 -8.06
CA ALA A 633 5.55 -5.23 -8.74
C ALA A 633 6.94 -5.89 -8.88
N SER A 634 8.05 -5.15 -8.79
CA SER A 634 9.39 -5.73 -8.93
C SER A 634 9.84 -6.59 -7.75
N ILE A 635 9.22 -6.47 -6.57
CA ILE A 635 9.58 -7.32 -5.41
C ILE A 635 9.14 -8.77 -5.60
N LEU A 636 8.14 -9.01 -6.46
CA LEU A 636 7.64 -10.32 -6.89
C LEU A 636 8.58 -11.05 -7.85
N LEU A 637 9.68 -10.44 -8.27
CA LEU A 637 10.71 -11.11 -9.05
C LEU A 637 11.87 -11.55 -8.15
N PRO A 638 12.62 -12.61 -8.51
CA PRO A 638 13.78 -13.05 -7.75
C PRO A 638 14.79 -11.90 -7.48
N PRO A 639 15.38 -11.77 -6.28
CA PRO A 639 16.23 -10.63 -5.93
C PRO A 639 17.43 -10.41 -6.88
N THR A 640 17.36 -9.36 -7.70
CA THR A 640 18.45 -9.03 -8.64
C THR A 640 19.69 -8.45 -7.94
N GLY A 641 20.88 -8.71 -8.49
CA GLY A 641 22.16 -8.15 -8.04
C GLY A 641 22.70 -7.02 -8.92
N THR A 642 21.91 -6.44 -9.83
CA THR A 642 22.39 -5.41 -10.77
C THR A 642 21.54 -4.13 -10.77
N PRO A 643 22.17 -2.93 -10.76
CA PRO A 643 21.46 -1.65 -10.84
C PRO A 643 20.85 -1.40 -12.23
N LEU A 644 21.24 -2.17 -13.26
CA LEU A 644 20.75 -2.00 -14.64
C LEU A 644 19.24 -2.26 -14.78
N THR A 645 18.63 -2.95 -13.82
CA THR A 645 17.17 -3.10 -13.73
C THR A 645 16.45 -1.79 -13.38
N GLY A 646 17.14 -0.80 -12.82
CA GLY A 646 16.50 0.41 -12.26
C GLY A 646 15.66 0.13 -11.02
N ILE A 647 15.81 -1.03 -10.37
CA ILE A 647 15.20 -1.32 -9.07
C ILE A 647 15.98 -0.58 -7.98
N ASP A 648 15.25 0.05 -7.06
CA ASP A 648 15.84 0.79 -5.94
C ASP A 648 16.70 -0.12 -5.05
N PHE A 649 17.81 0.42 -4.56
CA PHE A 649 18.81 -0.31 -3.79
C PHE A 649 18.24 -1.01 -2.53
N VAL A 650 17.16 -0.49 -1.93
CA VAL A 650 16.53 -1.10 -0.75
C VAL A 650 15.87 -2.45 -1.08
N LYS A 651 15.43 -2.63 -2.33
CA LYS A 651 14.60 -3.75 -2.81
C LYS A 651 15.39 -4.83 -3.56
N ARG A 652 16.71 -4.71 -3.65
CA ARG A 652 17.59 -5.62 -4.41
C ARG A 652 18.90 -5.92 -3.69
N LEU A 653 19.72 -6.79 -4.25
CA LEU A 653 21.04 -7.13 -3.73
C LEU A 653 22.11 -6.10 -4.20
N PRO A 654 23.20 -5.90 -3.42
CA PRO A 654 24.25 -4.94 -3.74
C PRO A 654 25.13 -5.38 -4.92
N CYS A 655 25.49 -4.42 -5.77
CA CYS A 655 26.37 -4.62 -6.92
C CYS A 655 27.73 -3.92 -6.70
N GLY A 656 28.80 -4.71 -6.63
CA GLY A 656 30.17 -4.21 -6.45
C GLY A 656 30.45 -3.61 -5.06
N ASP A 657 31.72 -3.23 -4.83
CA ASP A 657 32.22 -2.90 -3.49
C ASP A 657 31.59 -1.63 -2.89
N VAL A 658 31.23 -0.65 -3.73
CA VAL A 658 30.55 0.57 -3.27
C VAL A 658 29.20 0.22 -2.66
N GLU A 659 28.36 -0.56 -3.34
CA GLU A 659 27.05 -0.93 -2.79
C GLU A 659 27.15 -1.96 -1.65
N LYS A 660 28.15 -2.84 -1.65
CA LYS A 660 28.46 -3.69 -0.49
C LYS A 660 28.79 -2.85 0.75
N THR A 661 29.59 -1.79 0.58
CA THR A 661 29.91 -0.82 1.65
C THR A 661 28.63 -0.10 2.13
N ARG A 662 27.79 0.38 1.21
CA ARG A 662 26.50 1.04 1.56
C ARG A 662 25.56 0.10 2.32
N ARG A 663 25.47 -1.17 1.90
CA ARG A 663 24.72 -2.21 2.60
C ARG A 663 25.25 -2.41 4.01
N ALA A 664 26.55 -2.65 4.17
CA ALA A 664 27.20 -2.85 5.47
C ALA A 664 26.88 -1.71 6.45
N ILE A 665 27.03 -0.46 5.99
CA ILE A 665 26.73 0.75 6.78
C ILE A 665 25.26 0.78 7.23
N ARG A 666 24.31 0.47 6.33
CA ARG A 666 22.88 0.41 6.69
C ARG A 666 22.54 -0.72 7.65
N VAL A 667 23.11 -1.92 7.46
CA VAL A 667 22.92 -3.05 8.38
C VAL A 667 23.39 -2.68 9.79
N PHE A 668 24.58 -2.07 9.90
CA PHE A 668 25.10 -1.54 11.16
C PHE A 668 24.15 -0.52 11.81
N PHE A 669 23.65 0.49 11.06
CA PHE A 669 22.71 1.47 11.61
C PHE A 669 21.39 0.84 12.06
N MET A 670 20.84 -0.12 11.30
CA MET A 670 19.59 -0.81 11.64
C MET A 670 19.73 -1.62 12.93
N LEU A 671 20.78 -2.45 13.05
CA LEU A 671 20.99 -3.29 14.23
C LEU A 671 21.41 -2.48 15.46
N ARG A 672 22.24 -1.45 15.30
CA ARG A 672 22.56 -0.48 16.37
C ARG A 672 21.31 0.25 16.86
N SER A 673 20.49 0.78 15.95
CA SER A 673 19.28 1.50 16.32
C SER A 673 18.27 0.59 17.02
N LEU A 674 18.20 -0.69 16.66
CA LEU A 674 17.33 -1.65 17.34
C LEU A 674 17.85 -1.97 18.75
N SER A 675 19.13 -2.34 18.87
CA SER A 675 19.81 -2.61 20.14
C SER A 675 19.62 -1.48 21.17
N LEU A 676 19.93 -0.22 20.79
CA LEU A 676 19.72 0.95 21.66
C LEU A 676 18.26 1.10 22.10
N GLN A 677 17.31 0.93 21.17
CA GLN A 677 15.87 1.05 21.47
C GLN A 677 15.35 -0.08 22.38
N LEU A 678 15.92 -1.29 22.31
CA LEU A 678 15.56 -2.38 23.21
C LEU A 678 16.18 -2.24 24.60
N GLN A 679 17.35 -1.59 24.71
CA GLN A 679 18.01 -1.29 25.98
C GLN A 679 17.45 -0.02 26.66
N GLY A 680 16.70 0.82 25.92
CA GLY A 680 16.17 2.10 26.42
C GLY A 680 17.17 3.25 26.34
N GLU A 681 18.31 3.06 25.68
CA GLU A 681 19.40 4.01 25.57
C GLU A 681 19.19 5.00 24.40
N PRO A 682 19.40 6.31 24.58
CA PRO A 682 19.30 7.29 23.51
C PRO A 682 20.52 7.21 22.57
N GLU A 683 20.31 7.40 21.27
CA GLU A 683 21.43 7.61 20.34
C GLU A 683 22.09 8.96 20.62
N THR A 684 23.37 8.91 21.02
CA THR A 684 24.16 10.07 21.45
C THR A 684 25.35 10.35 20.54
N GLN A 685 25.76 9.37 19.73
CA GLN A 685 26.98 9.39 18.91
C GLN A 685 26.70 9.72 17.43
N LEU A 686 25.46 9.52 16.99
CA LEU A 686 24.98 9.84 15.65
C LEU A 686 23.86 10.90 15.72
N PRO A 687 23.76 11.83 14.73
CA PRO A 687 24.69 12.04 13.63
C PRO A 687 26.07 12.50 14.11
N LEU A 688 27.12 12.22 13.31
CA LEU A 688 28.52 12.56 13.63
C LEU A 688 28.76 14.06 13.90
N THR A 689 27.82 14.91 13.48
CA THR A 689 27.73 16.33 13.79
C THR A 689 26.32 16.65 14.26
N ARG A 690 26.16 16.91 15.55
CA ARG A 690 24.88 17.28 16.16
C ARG A 690 24.65 18.78 15.96
N GLU A 691 23.43 19.21 15.66
CA GLU A 691 23.09 20.64 15.54
C GLU A 691 23.28 21.40 16.87
N GLU A 692 23.26 20.68 17.99
CA GLU A 692 23.52 21.18 19.35
C GLU A 692 25.00 21.48 19.60
N ASP A 693 25.92 20.86 18.85
CA ASP A 693 27.37 21.09 18.95
C ASP A 693 27.81 22.30 18.11
N LEU A 694 26.98 22.74 17.16
CA LEU A 694 27.30 23.78 16.20
C LEU A 694 27.05 25.19 16.74
N ILE A 695 27.93 26.11 16.33
CA ILE A 695 27.78 27.55 16.51
C ILE A 695 26.69 28.04 15.56
N LYS A 696 25.75 28.84 16.09
CA LYS A 696 24.62 29.41 15.37
C LYS A 696 24.87 30.88 15.03
N THR A 697 24.10 31.40 14.08
CA THR A 697 24.12 32.84 13.77
C THR A 697 23.55 33.63 14.95
N ASP A 698 24.17 34.78 15.23
CA ASP A 698 23.96 35.67 16.36
C ASP A 698 24.30 35.10 17.75
N ASP A 699 24.96 33.93 17.83
CA ASP A 699 25.63 33.49 19.06
C ASP A 699 26.76 34.47 19.44
N VAL A 700 26.94 34.70 20.75
CA VAL A 700 28.01 35.55 21.30
C VAL A 700 29.11 34.67 21.88
N LEU A 701 30.31 34.76 21.31
CA LEU A 701 31.48 33.95 21.65
C LEU A 701 32.50 34.75 22.47
N ASP A 702 33.19 34.09 23.40
CA ASP A 702 34.43 34.59 23.98
C ASP A 702 35.58 34.34 22.98
N LEU A 703 36.33 35.39 22.65
CA LEU A 703 37.40 35.35 21.65
C LEU A 703 38.79 35.62 22.27
N ASN A 704 38.90 35.74 23.60
CA ASN A 704 40.14 36.17 24.26
C ASN A 704 41.33 35.23 24.03
N ASN A 705 41.06 33.93 23.81
CA ASN A 705 42.07 32.91 23.50
C ASN A 705 41.97 32.39 22.05
N SER A 706 41.36 33.17 21.16
CA SER A 706 41.10 32.75 19.77
C SER A 706 42.00 33.48 18.79
N ASP A 707 42.79 32.72 18.02
CA ASP A 707 43.50 33.29 16.88
C ASP A 707 42.47 33.78 15.84
N LEU A 708 42.27 35.10 15.72
CA LEU A 708 41.35 35.71 14.75
C LEU A 708 42.11 36.24 13.52
N ILE A 709 41.52 36.09 12.33
CA ILE A 709 42.05 36.69 11.10
C ILE A 709 41.08 37.74 10.59
N ALA A 710 41.45 39.02 10.67
CA ALA A 710 40.66 40.12 10.12
C ALA A 710 40.59 40.05 8.58
N CYS A 711 39.38 40.14 8.02
CA CYS A 711 39.13 40.14 6.57
C CYS A 711 37.97 41.07 6.18
N THR A 712 38.02 41.56 4.94
CA THR A 712 36.87 42.20 4.29
C THR A 712 36.14 41.14 3.48
N VAL A 713 34.87 40.90 3.78
CA VAL A 713 34.03 39.95 3.04
C VAL A 713 33.22 40.73 2.02
N ILE A 714 33.38 40.36 0.75
CA ILE A 714 32.66 40.92 -0.40
C ILE A 714 31.64 39.89 -0.85
N THR A 715 30.34 40.15 -0.64
CA THR A 715 29.28 39.25 -1.10
C THR A 715 28.98 39.45 -2.59
N LYS A 716 28.28 38.47 -3.20
CA LYS A 716 27.82 38.55 -4.60
C LYS A 716 27.02 39.80 -4.93
N ASP A 717 26.31 40.36 -3.94
CA ASP A 717 25.46 41.55 -4.09
C ASP A 717 26.28 42.87 -4.02
N GLY A 718 27.61 42.79 -3.97
CA GLY A 718 28.51 43.93 -3.87
C GLY A 718 28.67 44.50 -2.45
N GLY A 719 28.04 43.89 -1.45
CA GLY A 719 28.16 44.29 -0.05
C GLY A 719 29.57 44.00 0.48
N MET A 720 30.24 45.03 0.99
CA MET A 720 31.56 44.93 1.62
C MET A 720 31.44 45.11 3.14
N VAL A 721 31.82 44.10 3.92
CA VAL A 721 31.76 44.14 5.39
C VAL A 721 33.09 43.69 6.02
N GLN A 722 33.55 44.41 7.04
CA GLN A 722 34.70 43.99 7.86
C GLN A 722 34.25 42.93 8.87
N ARG A 723 34.96 41.80 8.94
CA ARG A 723 34.68 40.68 9.84
C ARG A 723 35.98 40.04 10.34
N PHE A 724 35.90 39.29 11.42
CA PHE A 724 36.96 38.41 11.88
C PHE A 724 36.61 36.97 11.52
N LEU A 725 37.51 36.28 10.82
CA LEU A 725 37.43 34.85 10.56
C LEU A 725 37.97 34.08 11.77
N ALA A 726 37.09 33.34 12.43
CA ALA A 726 37.42 32.31 13.40
C ALA A 726 37.28 30.92 12.74
N VAL A 727 38.12 29.97 13.15
CA VAL A 727 38.08 28.57 12.69
C VAL A 727 38.11 27.67 13.92
N ASP A 728 37.06 26.88 14.07
CA ASP A 728 36.83 25.90 15.14
C ASP A 728 36.97 24.46 14.59
N ILE A 729 36.65 23.44 15.40
CA ILE A 729 36.83 22.01 15.08
C ILE A 729 36.03 21.56 13.84
N TYR A 730 34.78 22.02 13.69
CA TYR A 730 33.89 21.62 12.60
C TYR A 730 33.43 22.78 11.68
N GLN A 731 33.56 24.03 12.13
CA GLN A 731 33.02 25.21 11.44
C GLN A 731 34.07 26.32 11.28
N MET A 732 33.86 27.15 10.26
CA MET A 732 34.36 28.53 10.23
C MET A 732 33.23 29.48 10.60
N SER A 733 33.58 30.56 11.29
CA SER A 733 32.65 31.59 11.73
C SER A 733 33.16 32.97 11.35
N LEU A 734 32.27 33.80 10.78
CA LEU A 734 32.51 35.23 10.58
C LEU A 734 31.93 35.99 11.77
N VAL A 735 32.78 36.69 12.50
CA VAL A 735 32.44 37.33 13.77
C VAL A 735 32.61 38.85 13.69
N GLU A 736 31.71 39.56 14.34
CA GLU A 736 31.74 41.02 14.53
C GLU A 736 32.01 41.30 16.02
N PRO A 737 32.92 42.23 16.40
CA PRO A 737 33.21 42.50 17.81
C PRO A 737 31.96 42.97 18.57
N ASP A 738 31.76 42.46 19.78
CA ASP A 738 30.62 42.81 20.61
C ASP A 738 30.77 44.24 21.16
N VAL A 739 29.72 45.05 21.01
CA VAL A 739 29.73 46.48 21.37
C VAL A 739 29.69 46.71 22.90
N SER A 740 29.32 45.69 23.67
CA SER A 740 29.10 45.73 25.12
C SER A 740 30.18 45.01 25.93
N ARG A 741 30.89 44.04 25.32
CA ARG A 741 31.86 43.17 26.01
C ARG A 741 33.16 43.08 25.21
N LEU A 742 34.21 43.71 25.75
CA LEU A 742 35.55 43.66 25.17
C LEU A 742 36.09 42.21 25.22
N GLY A 743 36.67 41.74 24.10
CA GLY A 743 37.11 40.35 23.95
C GLY A 743 36.02 39.36 23.51
N TRP A 744 34.77 39.81 23.33
CA TRP A 744 33.66 38.98 22.83
C TRP A 744 33.27 39.40 21.41
N GLY A 745 32.56 38.52 20.70
CA GLY A 745 32.03 38.83 19.38
C GLY A 745 30.78 38.05 19.00
N VAL A 746 29.95 38.65 18.15
CA VAL A 746 28.68 38.11 17.66
C VAL A 746 28.89 37.46 16.29
N VAL A 747 28.46 36.21 16.16
CA VAL A 747 28.59 35.43 14.93
C VAL A 747 27.60 35.94 13.88
N LYS A 748 28.08 36.35 12.70
CA LYS A 748 27.25 36.81 11.58
C LYS A 748 27.09 35.78 10.46
N PHE A 749 27.91 34.74 10.48
CA PHE A 749 27.75 33.54 9.66
C PHE A 749 28.56 32.41 10.28
N ALA A 750 28.03 31.18 10.26
CA ALA A 750 28.77 29.96 10.57
C ALA A 750 28.53 28.92 9.48
N GLY A 751 29.58 28.21 9.06
CA GLY A 751 29.52 27.22 7.98
C GLY A 751 30.47 26.05 8.21
N LEU A 752 30.05 24.85 7.83
CA LEU A 752 30.83 23.63 8.02
C LEU A 752 32.11 23.64 7.15
N LEU A 753 33.24 23.28 7.76
CA LEU A 753 34.53 23.23 7.08
C LEU A 753 34.60 22.15 5.99
N GLN A 754 33.80 21.08 6.11
CA GLN A 754 33.79 19.97 5.13
C GLN A 754 33.19 20.36 3.78
N ASP A 755 32.15 21.21 3.79
CA ASP A 755 31.37 21.61 2.60
C ASP A 755 31.95 22.87 1.90
N MET A 756 33.11 23.31 2.37
CA MET A 756 33.81 24.52 1.94
C MET A 756 34.81 24.26 0.81
N GLN A 757 34.74 25.11 -0.22
CA GLN A 757 35.72 25.22 -1.30
C GLN A 757 36.44 26.57 -1.18
N VAL A 758 37.77 26.56 -1.30
CA VAL A 758 38.63 27.75 -1.19
C VAL A 758 39.55 27.83 -2.41
N THR A 759 39.39 28.87 -3.23
CA THR A 759 40.26 29.15 -4.38
C THR A 759 40.95 30.51 -4.22
N GLY A 760 42.12 30.68 -4.82
CA GLY A 760 42.79 31.98 -4.89
C GLY A 760 42.20 32.82 -6.02
N VAL A 761 42.33 34.15 -5.93
CA VAL A 761 42.06 35.05 -7.06
C VAL A 761 43.37 35.23 -7.85
N GLU A 762 43.32 35.05 -9.17
CA GLU A 762 44.52 35.04 -10.02
C GLU A 762 45.26 36.39 -10.04
N ASP A 763 44.51 37.50 -9.93
CA ASP A 763 45.04 38.88 -9.97
C ASP A 763 45.18 39.57 -8.59
N ASP A 764 44.73 38.97 -7.48
CA ASP A 764 44.92 39.52 -6.12
C ASP A 764 45.41 38.46 -5.13
N SER A 765 46.70 38.54 -4.82
CA SER A 765 47.36 37.67 -3.84
C SER A 765 46.84 37.82 -2.41
N ARG A 766 46.02 38.85 -2.12
CA ARG A 766 45.38 39.07 -0.83
C ARG A 766 43.93 38.58 -0.78
N ALA A 767 43.40 37.99 -1.85
CA ALA A 767 42.00 37.59 -1.95
C ALA A 767 41.81 36.06 -2.09
N LEU A 768 40.83 35.53 -1.36
CA LEU A 768 40.34 34.15 -1.49
C LEU A 768 38.87 34.14 -1.87
N ASN A 769 38.49 33.34 -2.85
CA ASN A 769 37.09 33.02 -3.13
C ASN A 769 36.69 31.82 -2.27
N ILE A 770 35.69 32.02 -1.41
CA ILE A 770 35.18 30.98 -0.50
C ILE A 770 33.73 30.70 -0.86
N THR A 771 33.43 29.44 -1.16
CA THR A 771 32.07 28.93 -1.37
C THR A 771 31.79 27.82 -0.36
N ILE A 772 30.70 27.93 0.40
CA ILE A 772 30.25 26.89 1.33
C ILE A 772 28.88 26.43 0.86
N HIS A 773 28.70 25.13 0.76
CA HIS A 773 27.44 24.54 0.32
C HIS A 773 26.64 24.04 1.52
N LYS A 774 25.31 24.03 1.38
CA LYS A 774 24.46 23.21 2.24
C LYS A 774 24.71 21.74 1.90
N PRO A 775 24.81 20.82 2.89
CA PRO A 775 24.80 19.39 2.63
C PRO A 775 23.63 19.02 1.71
N ALA A 776 23.90 18.23 0.69
CA ALA A 776 22.91 17.85 -0.32
C ALA A 776 21.81 17.00 0.33
N SER A 777 20.53 17.31 0.06
CA SER A 777 19.40 16.52 0.59
C SER A 777 19.22 15.19 -0.14
N SER A 778 19.87 15.01 -1.29
CA SER A 778 20.00 13.71 -1.96
C SER A 778 21.36 13.61 -2.69
N PRO A 779 21.92 12.40 -2.88
CA PRO A 779 23.19 12.19 -3.60
C PRO A 779 23.22 12.63 -5.07
N HIS A 780 22.08 13.09 -5.62
CA HIS A 780 21.94 13.53 -7.01
C HIS A 780 21.52 15.01 -7.13
N SER A 781 21.27 15.67 -6.00
CA SER A 781 20.96 17.11 -5.97
C SER A 781 22.25 17.94 -6.06
N LYS A 782 22.25 19.02 -6.86
CA LYS A 782 23.39 19.95 -6.91
C LYS A 782 23.49 20.68 -5.56
N PRO A 783 24.67 20.72 -4.90
CA PRO A 783 24.83 21.43 -3.64
C PRO A 783 24.48 22.92 -3.78
N PHE A 784 23.64 23.44 -2.87
CA PHE A 784 23.24 24.85 -2.88
C PHE A 784 24.25 25.70 -2.10
N PRO A 785 24.86 26.75 -2.68
CA PRO A 785 25.82 27.59 -1.96
C PRO A 785 25.09 28.47 -0.92
N ILE A 786 25.39 28.25 0.36
CA ILE A 786 24.90 29.08 1.48
C ILE A 786 25.76 30.33 1.71
N LEU A 787 27.01 30.28 1.28
CA LEU A 787 27.91 31.43 1.19
C LEU A 787 28.69 31.32 -0.11
N GLN A 788 28.78 32.43 -0.83
CA GLN A 788 29.74 32.59 -1.92
C GLN A 788 30.22 34.05 -1.92
N ALA A 789 31.47 34.25 -1.48
CA ALA A 789 32.03 35.57 -1.24
C ALA A 789 33.56 35.59 -1.44
N THR A 790 34.08 36.77 -1.73
CA THR A 790 35.53 37.03 -1.83
C THR A 790 36.03 37.64 -0.52
N PHE A 791 37.01 37.01 0.09
CA PHE A 791 37.60 37.42 1.36
C PHE A 791 38.94 38.11 1.08
N VAL A 792 39.03 39.41 1.35
CA VAL A 792 40.23 40.23 1.14
C VAL A 792 40.93 40.48 2.47
N PHE A 793 42.21 40.15 2.55
CA PHE A 793 43.05 40.30 3.74
C PHE A 793 43.96 41.54 3.63
N SER A 794 44.51 42.02 4.76
CA SER A 794 45.40 43.19 4.76
C SER A 794 46.65 43.00 3.90
N ASP A 795 47.15 41.76 3.85
CA ASP A 795 48.42 41.39 3.25
C ASP A 795 48.39 39.92 2.78
N HIS A 796 49.34 39.59 1.91
CA HIS A 796 49.50 38.25 1.33
C HIS A 796 49.80 37.17 2.38
N ILE A 797 50.47 37.53 3.49
CA ILE A 797 50.83 36.57 4.54
C ILE A 797 49.57 36.12 5.28
N ARG A 798 48.68 37.04 5.67
CA ARG A 798 47.38 36.69 6.28
C ARG A 798 46.47 35.92 5.32
N CYS A 799 46.50 36.24 4.02
CA CYS A 799 45.80 35.47 3.00
C CYS A 799 46.27 34.00 2.95
N ILE A 800 47.60 33.77 2.93
CA ILE A 800 48.17 32.42 3.01
C ILE A 800 47.80 31.74 4.33
N ILE A 801 47.93 32.41 5.48
CA ILE A 801 47.59 31.85 6.79
C ILE A 801 46.12 31.43 6.84
N ALA A 802 45.19 32.27 6.34
CA ALA A 802 43.78 31.94 6.25
C ALA A 802 43.54 30.71 5.35
N LYS A 803 44.12 30.68 4.14
CA LYS A 803 44.01 29.53 3.22
C LYS A 803 44.53 28.24 3.85
N GLN A 804 45.70 28.28 4.48
CA GLN A 804 46.29 27.13 5.15
C GLN A 804 45.47 26.66 6.35
N ARG A 805 44.94 27.59 7.16
CA ARG A 805 44.14 27.25 8.35
C ARG A 805 42.77 26.69 7.98
N LEU A 806 42.12 27.22 6.96
CA LEU A 806 40.88 26.67 6.42
C LEU A 806 41.08 25.26 5.83
N ALA A 807 42.18 25.04 5.10
CA ALA A 807 42.54 23.70 4.58
C ALA A 807 42.87 22.70 5.71
N LYS A 808 43.70 23.09 6.68
CA LYS A 808 44.03 22.27 7.87
C LYS A 808 42.78 21.96 8.69
N GLY A 809 41.93 22.95 8.93
CA GLY A 809 40.65 22.80 9.64
C GLY A 809 39.72 21.82 8.95
N ARG A 810 39.58 21.88 7.62
CA ARG A 810 38.80 20.88 6.84
C ARG A 810 39.34 19.46 7.01
N ILE A 811 40.65 19.27 6.93
CA ILE A 811 41.29 17.96 7.13
C ILE A 811 41.09 17.47 8.58
N GLN A 812 41.25 18.36 9.56
CA GLN A 812 41.05 18.06 10.98
C GLN A 812 39.60 17.69 11.29
N ALA A 813 38.62 18.42 10.74
CA ALA A 813 37.19 18.12 10.87
C ALA A 813 36.85 16.71 10.35
N ARG A 814 37.32 16.37 9.13
CA ARG A 814 37.13 15.03 8.56
C ARG A 814 37.86 13.95 9.37
N ARG A 815 39.09 14.19 9.83
CA ARG A 815 39.84 13.28 10.71
C ARG A 815 39.12 13.03 12.03
N MET A 816 38.59 14.06 12.68
CA MET A 816 37.81 13.94 13.92
C MET A 816 36.52 13.13 13.71
N LYS A 817 35.83 13.31 12.58
CA LYS A 817 34.67 12.47 12.22
C LYS A 817 35.06 11.01 11.98
N MET A 818 36.14 10.76 11.25
CA MET A 818 36.67 9.40 11.05
C MET A 818 37.09 8.75 12.39
N GLN A 819 37.65 9.51 13.32
CA GLN A 819 37.92 9.02 14.69
C GLN A 819 36.64 8.70 15.48
N ARG A 820 35.57 9.50 15.33
CA ARG A 820 34.24 9.15 15.87
C ARG A 820 33.68 7.87 15.26
N ILE A 821 33.86 7.64 13.95
CA ILE A 821 33.47 6.37 13.31
C ILE A 821 34.35 5.20 13.80
N ALA A 822 35.67 5.40 13.96
CA ALA A 822 36.56 4.38 14.51
C ALA A 822 36.12 3.97 15.93
N ALA A 823 35.69 4.93 16.76
CA ALA A 823 35.13 4.65 18.09
C ALA A 823 33.77 3.90 18.02
N LEU A 824 32.87 4.29 17.10
CA LEU A 824 31.62 3.57 16.81
C LEU A 824 31.82 2.13 16.31
N LEU A 825 33.02 1.83 15.80
CA LEU A 825 33.44 0.52 15.32
C LEU A 825 34.45 -0.15 16.27
N ASP A 826 34.56 0.28 17.53
CA ASP A 826 35.51 -0.20 18.56
C ASP A 826 36.96 -0.42 18.08
N LEU A 827 37.40 0.38 17.09
CA LEU A 827 38.78 0.36 16.61
C LEU A 827 39.68 1.16 17.58
N PRO A 828 40.94 0.74 17.78
CA PRO A 828 41.85 1.45 18.66
C PRO A 828 42.08 2.89 18.18
N ILE A 829 41.56 3.85 18.95
CA ILE A 829 41.72 5.28 18.67
C ILE A 829 43.21 5.61 18.82
N GLN A 830 43.91 5.83 17.70
CA GLN A 830 45.29 6.32 17.76
C GLN A 830 45.29 7.65 18.52
N PRO A 831 46.06 7.77 19.64
CA PRO A 831 46.16 9.01 20.36
C PRO A 831 46.69 10.09 19.42
N THR A 832 46.16 11.30 19.56
CA THR A 832 46.51 12.43 18.70
C THR A 832 47.99 12.73 18.80
N THR A 833 48.76 12.30 17.79
CA THR A 833 50.03 12.95 17.48
C THR A 833 49.66 14.36 17.04
N GLU A 834 49.84 15.32 17.96
CA GLU A 834 49.86 16.72 17.62
C GLU A 834 50.83 16.91 16.44
N VAL A 835 50.39 17.62 15.40
CA VAL A 835 51.28 17.98 14.31
C VAL A 835 52.23 19.04 14.85
N LEU A 836 53.40 18.59 15.29
CA LEU A 836 54.48 19.37 15.92
C LEU A 836 54.60 20.78 15.31
N GLY A 837 54.15 21.77 16.08
CA GLY A 837 54.21 23.18 15.72
C GLY A 837 53.28 24.02 16.60
N PHE A 838 53.87 24.84 17.48
CA PHE A 838 53.22 25.69 18.49
C PHE A 838 52.64 24.94 19.69
N GLY A 839 53.43 24.82 20.76
CA GLY A 839 52.99 24.31 22.06
C GLY A 839 52.87 25.42 23.10
N LEU A 840 52.01 25.22 24.09
CA LEU A 840 51.99 25.97 25.35
C LEU A 840 51.26 25.18 26.45
N GLY A 841 51.95 24.94 27.57
CA GLY A 841 51.36 24.66 28.89
C GLY A 841 50.63 23.32 29.09
N THR A 842 51.34 22.30 29.58
CA THR A 842 50.70 21.11 30.20
C THR A 842 50.01 21.47 31.52
N SER A 843 48.68 21.36 31.56
CA SER A 843 47.94 21.11 32.81
C SER A 843 46.72 20.24 32.53
N THR A 844 46.57 19.18 33.32
CA THR A 844 45.50 18.18 33.17
C THR A 844 44.14 18.76 33.59
N SER A 845 43.22 18.92 32.64
CA SER A 845 41.79 19.08 32.91
C SER A 845 40.93 18.56 31.75
N THR A 846 39.69 18.20 32.08
CA THR A 846 38.62 17.70 31.21
C THR A 846 38.51 18.33 29.82
N GLN A 847 38.15 17.51 28.82
CA GLN A 847 37.87 17.93 27.44
C GLN A 847 36.79 19.02 27.38
N HIS A 848 37.19 20.28 27.27
CA HIS A 848 36.30 21.42 27.02
C HIS A 848 36.39 21.87 25.56
N LEU A 849 35.24 22.17 24.96
CA LEU A 849 35.17 22.85 23.67
C LEU A 849 35.72 24.29 23.81
N PRO A 850 36.53 24.79 22.86
CA PRO A 850 37.31 26.02 23.03
C PRO A 850 36.50 27.34 23.11
N PHE A 851 35.17 27.28 23.06
CA PHE A 851 34.28 28.45 23.00
C PHE A 851 33.10 28.42 24.00
N ARG A 852 33.00 27.44 24.91
CA ARG A 852 31.84 27.30 25.82
C ARG A 852 32.14 27.59 27.29
N PHE A 853 31.80 28.82 27.70
CA PHE A 853 31.37 29.15 29.06
C PHE A 853 30.04 29.93 28.97
N TYR A 854 28.94 29.32 29.38
CA TYR A 854 27.67 30.02 29.60
C TYR A 854 27.08 29.62 30.94
N ASP A 855 27.06 30.58 31.85
CA ASP A 855 26.38 30.50 33.13
C ASP A 855 24.95 31.01 32.93
N GLN A 856 23.93 30.16 33.12
CA GLN A 856 22.53 30.52 32.85
C GLN A 856 21.94 31.38 33.98
N GLY A 857 22.28 32.68 33.97
CA GLY A 857 21.84 33.65 34.97
C GLY A 857 21.02 34.81 34.40
N ARG A 858 19.68 34.70 34.47
CA ARG A 858 18.66 35.79 34.37
C ARG A 858 18.54 36.61 33.06
N ARG A 859 17.35 36.51 32.45
CA ARG A 859 16.46 37.68 32.28
C ARG A 859 15.04 37.31 32.71
N GLY A 860 14.57 37.93 33.79
CA GLY A 860 13.18 37.79 34.24
C GLY A 860 12.28 38.86 33.62
N SER A 861 11.01 38.52 33.40
CA SER A 861 9.97 39.52 33.15
C SER A 861 9.70 40.33 34.42
N SER A 862 9.39 41.61 34.26
CA SER A 862 9.11 42.54 35.35
C SER A 862 7.67 42.44 35.84
N ASP A 863 7.48 42.38 37.15
CA ASP A 863 6.23 42.80 37.82
C ASP A 863 6.61 43.59 39.10
N PRO A 864 6.13 44.83 39.33
CA PRO A 864 6.68 45.70 40.36
C PRO A 864 5.82 45.74 41.63
N THR A 865 6.25 45.10 42.73
CA THR A 865 5.75 45.47 44.07
C THR A 865 6.70 45.11 45.23
N VAL A 866 6.81 46.04 46.20
CA VAL A 866 7.24 45.88 47.62
C VAL A 866 8.74 45.62 47.94
N GLN A 867 9.43 46.74 48.23
CA GLN A 867 10.29 47.04 49.41
C GLN A 867 11.44 46.11 49.90
N ARG A 868 12.67 46.61 49.70
CA ARG A 868 13.78 46.79 50.68
C ARG A 868 13.95 45.82 51.88
N SER A 869 15.07 45.10 51.87
CA SER A 869 15.87 44.71 53.05
C SER A 869 17.38 44.94 52.75
N VAL A 870 18.29 44.84 53.74
CA VAL A 870 19.56 45.61 53.77
C VAL A 870 20.69 44.95 54.61
N PHE A 871 21.97 45.18 54.24
CA PHE A 871 23.26 44.81 54.88
C PHE A 871 23.66 43.29 54.87
N ALA A 872 24.84 42.93 54.32
CA ALA A 872 26.19 42.77 54.93
C ALA A 872 26.42 41.37 55.58
N SER A 873 27.61 40.75 55.68
CA SER A 873 29.00 41.14 55.40
C SER A 873 29.94 39.93 55.13
N VAL A 874 30.95 40.11 54.26
CA VAL A 874 32.41 39.84 54.45
C VAL A 874 32.89 38.51 55.11
N ASP A 875 33.62 37.74 54.31
CA ASP A 875 34.80 36.86 54.54
C ASP A 875 34.99 36.00 55.82
N LYS A 876 35.31 34.71 55.59
CA LYS A 876 36.63 34.12 55.98
C LYS A 876 36.91 32.71 55.42
N VAL A 877 38.20 32.46 55.20
CA VAL A 877 38.93 31.22 54.80
C VAL A 877 40.24 31.23 55.65
N PRO A 878 41.06 30.17 55.87
CA PRO A 878 40.97 28.70 55.63
C PRO A 878 41.14 27.84 56.93
N GLY A 879 41.19 26.49 56.81
CA GLY A 879 41.71 25.59 57.87
C GLY A 879 41.79 24.09 57.48
N PHE A 880 42.96 23.46 57.70
CA PHE A 880 43.37 22.10 57.24
C PHE A 880 42.96 20.93 58.17
N GLN A 881 43.12 19.69 57.64
CA GLN A 881 43.14 18.36 58.32
C GLN A 881 41.78 17.87 58.90
N VAL A 882 41.43 16.58 58.80
CA VAL A 882 42.23 15.34 58.60
C VAL A 882 41.91 14.64 57.28
#